data_AF-A0A6B2M0M7-F1
#
_entry.id   AF-A0A6B2M0M7-F1
#
_cell.length_a   1.000
_cell.length_b   1.000
_cell.length_c   1.000
_cell.angle_alpha   90.00
_cell.angle_beta   90.00
_cell.angle_gamma   90.00
#
_symmetry.space_group_name_H-M   'P 1'
#
loop_
_entity.id
_entity.type
_entity.pdbx_description
1 polymer ?
#
loop_
_entity_poly.entity_id
_entity_poly.type
_entity_poly.pdbx_seq_one_letter_code
_entity_poly.pdbx_strand_id
1 'polypeptide(L)'
;MMPQFAEPIWLLAGMAAVLVLFLLFLLSERRAWRRLREFAAPSLLEPLTASHSRTRLWVKNGLLLLCILLLCFSLARPQWGANWEKAETRGIDVMIALDTSRSMMAEDIKPNRLERSKLAILDLLETVKGDRVGLIAFAGNAFLQCPLTLDYQAFRQTLFSISTETIPVGGTDVATAIDEAEAYFEETGNERILILITDGEDLEASGIQKARDAGQNGTRILAVGVGSTSGELIPISTPGGQQDFLRDASGKPVSTALDEGTLRRIAEVSNGLYAPLGPTGEGLRRVYEFSLAQSESTEQEEMLQRIPIERFQWPLAGAIFVIILESLLSTRRRNKGNGQGPGLGLAVLFLGSLVVAPGESVAGTAKDAEKAYQDGRYEESLTLYKDALLDEPDEPKLIYNTGVSAYRSGEYEEAITRFEQTLKEGSPKLQTKAFYNTGNSRVAYGFDQLEDQPALARDQWQFALKDYESALALDPGHSASQQNIEALRETIANHTYSLDVQAEPADAGSVSPGGEVFHKVPVPLEAKANEGWLFTEWTGEDIEDSTKARTTIRPTENRSVIARFVKTWQLEVATEDPSMGSAGESGTYREDEPVTIKAEGEDYFAFSKWIPEGCEVANEAAPETEVTLTADAKVTATFVPAFKLSVNLDPEIGGKAGPSGFFEEYSVVPIKAEPRPGFEWVGWVGDGIKDPNAPESSISLTADRIAIAEMKRIWNLVIIPTPEEGGTVEGAGNHPIGSTVEISATPAEGFKFDGWEGPGVEDPEAPSTRVTVQSTEHNLFARFSQDDSDQDQEDQDQQDQEQEDQQDQQQDQQDQQDQQEEDSQSDQQEEQDNEDQQEDTGEPEDNEGEEQEEQPSEQESPGEPQQEDSGEPVPMEMSREEARQLLNALSEDERFLPASELSQEKESDQSQPSGRDW
;
A
#
# COMPACT_ATOMS: atom_id res chain seq x y z
N MET A 1 32.54 -2.60 -54.09
CA MET A 1 31.28 -3.39 -53.94
C MET A 1 30.26 -2.88 -54.95
N MET A 2 29.38 -3.74 -55.45
CA MET A 2 28.22 -3.27 -56.19
C MET A 2 27.18 -2.70 -55.21
N PRO A 3 26.44 -1.63 -55.55
CA PRO A 3 25.33 -1.17 -54.74
C PRO A 3 24.26 -2.26 -54.67
N GLN A 4 23.80 -2.57 -53.46
CA GLN A 4 22.66 -3.43 -53.22
C GLN A 4 21.42 -2.55 -53.00
N PHE A 5 20.23 -3.13 -53.16
CA PHE A 5 18.95 -2.47 -52.95
C PHE A 5 18.17 -3.32 -51.95
N ALA A 6 17.63 -2.70 -50.90
CA ALA A 6 16.81 -3.43 -49.94
C ALA A 6 15.52 -3.96 -50.61
N GLU A 7 14.93 -3.15 -51.49
CA GLU A 7 13.65 -3.44 -52.15
C GLU A 7 13.72 -3.27 -53.68
N PRO A 8 14.40 -4.19 -54.40
CA PRO A 8 14.64 -4.06 -55.85
C PRO A 8 13.35 -4.08 -56.69
N ILE A 9 12.22 -4.52 -56.12
CA ILE A 9 10.90 -4.54 -56.74
C ILE A 9 10.49 -3.12 -57.20
N TRP A 10 10.85 -2.08 -56.45
CA TRP A 10 10.53 -0.69 -56.81
C TRP A 10 11.20 -0.21 -58.09
N LEU A 11 12.36 -0.77 -58.47
CA LEU A 11 13.02 -0.45 -59.75
C LEU A 11 12.21 -0.96 -60.94
N LEU A 12 11.68 -2.19 -60.84
CA LEU A 12 10.81 -2.78 -61.86
C LEU A 12 9.47 -2.03 -61.93
N ALA A 13 8.87 -1.71 -60.77
CA ALA A 13 7.65 -0.92 -60.69
C ALA A 13 7.83 0.48 -61.31
N GLY A 14 8.94 1.15 -61.03
CA GLY A 14 9.28 2.46 -61.59
C GLY A 14 9.44 2.44 -63.11
N MET A 15 10.14 1.46 -63.67
CA MET A 15 10.26 1.29 -65.13
C MET A 15 8.90 1.02 -65.78
N ALA A 16 8.05 0.19 -65.17
CA ALA A 16 6.70 -0.09 -65.65
C ALA A 16 5.81 1.17 -65.61
N ALA A 17 5.86 1.93 -64.51
CA ALA A 17 5.12 3.19 -64.37
C ALA A 17 5.55 4.23 -65.41
N VAL A 18 6.86 4.42 -65.61
CA VAL A 18 7.41 5.34 -66.64
C VAL A 18 6.97 4.91 -68.04
N LEU A 19 7.01 3.61 -68.37
CA LEU A 19 6.56 3.08 -69.66
C LEU A 19 5.06 3.36 -69.90
N VAL A 20 4.21 3.08 -68.91
CA VAL A 20 2.75 3.30 -68.99
C VAL A 20 2.44 4.79 -69.14
N LEU A 21 3.05 5.66 -68.33
CA LEU A 21 2.84 7.11 -68.39
C LEU A 21 3.34 7.70 -69.72
N PHE A 22 4.48 7.22 -70.25
CA PHE A 22 4.97 7.61 -71.56
C PHE A 22 4.03 7.18 -72.70
N LEU A 23 3.49 5.95 -72.65
CA LEU A 23 2.49 5.48 -73.61
C LEU A 23 1.19 6.28 -73.52
N LEU A 24 0.70 6.57 -72.31
CA LEU A 24 -0.47 7.43 -72.08
C LEU A 24 -0.25 8.84 -72.62
N PHE A 25 0.94 9.42 -72.47
CA PHE A 25 1.30 10.71 -73.05
C PHE A 25 1.31 10.68 -74.59
N LEU A 26 1.91 9.66 -75.22
CA LEU A 26 1.87 9.48 -76.67
C LEU A 26 0.43 9.33 -77.20
N LEU A 27 -0.43 8.62 -76.45
CA LEU A 27 -1.84 8.44 -76.78
C LEU A 27 -2.67 9.71 -76.56
N SER A 28 -2.40 10.48 -75.50
CA SER A 28 -3.11 11.73 -75.20
C SER A 28 -2.79 12.80 -76.24
N GLU A 29 -1.51 12.97 -76.62
CA GLU A 29 -1.09 13.78 -77.76
C GLU A 29 -1.79 13.32 -79.05
N ARG A 30 -1.69 12.03 -79.42
CA ARG A 30 -2.36 11.51 -80.64
C ARG A 30 -3.88 11.77 -80.65
N ARG A 31 -4.56 11.67 -79.50
CA ARG A 31 -5.99 11.96 -79.35
C ARG A 31 -6.29 13.47 -79.39
N ALA A 32 -5.42 14.31 -78.83
CA ALA A 32 -5.54 15.76 -78.92
C ALA A 32 -5.38 16.24 -80.37
N TRP A 33 -4.38 15.74 -81.10
CA TRP A 33 -4.16 16.06 -82.52
C TRP A 33 -5.28 15.56 -83.44
N ARG A 34 -5.99 14.48 -83.10
CA ARG A 34 -7.22 14.06 -83.82
C ARG A 34 -8.35 15.05 -83.60
N ARG A 35 -8.72 15.31 -82.33
CA ARG A 35 -9.79 16.27 -81.97
C ARG A 35 -9.53 17.68 -82.51
N LEU A 36 -8.28 18.13 -82.50
CA LEU A 36 -7.92 19.45 -83.03
C LEU A 36 -8.08 19.54 -84.56
N ARG A 37 -7.87 18.44 -85.29
CA ARG A 37 -8.12 18.35 -86.75
C ARG A 37 -9.61 18.22 -87.10
N GLU A 38 -10.44 17.74 -86.18
CA GLU A 38 -11.91 17.71 -86.32
C GLU A 38 -12.51 19.12 -86.15
N PHE A 39 -11.89 19.97 -85.33
CA PHE A 39 -12.38 21.34 -85.04
C PHE A 39 -11.78 22.47 -85.89
N ALA A 40 -10.61 22.28 -86.51
CA ALA A 40 -9.93 23.36 -87.24
C ALA A 40 -9.24 22.89 -88.53
N ALA A 41 -9.40 23.68 -89.60
CA ALA A 41 -8.77 23.44 -90.90
C ALA A 41 -7.23 23.53 -90.82
N PRO A 42 -6.47 22.76 -91.63
CA PRO A 42 -5.00 22.66 -91.51
C PRO A 42 -4.25 24.00 -91.51
N SER A 43 -4.74 25.00 -92.26
CA SER A 43 -4.18 26.35 -92.36
C SER A 43 -4.42 27.24 -91.13
N LEU A 44 -5.40 26.92 -90.28
CA LEU A 44 -5.71 27.65 -89.04
C LEU A 44 -5.06 27.03 -87.80
N LEU A 45 -4.50 25.82 -87.92
CA LEU A 45 -3.84 25.13 -86.81
C LEU A 45 -2.58 25.85 -86.31
N GLU A 46 -1.75 26.40 -87.20
CA GLU A 46 -0.53 27.12 -86.80
C GLU A 46 -0.83 28.40 -86.00
N PRO A 47 -1.69 29.33 -86.46
CA PRO A 47 -2.06 30.51 -85.67
C PRO A 47 -2.69 30.17 -84.32
N LEU A 48 -3.61 29.19 -84.27
CA LEU A 48 -4.35 28.84 -83.04
C LEU A 48 -3.47 28.11 -82.01
N THR A 49 -2.45 27.37 -82.44
CA THR A 49 -1.51 26.66 -81.53
C THR A 49 -0.24 27.43 -81.20
N ALA A 50 -0.01 28.61 -81.80
CA ALA A 50 1.21 29.43 -81.63
C ALA A 50 1.56 29.80 -80.17
N SER A 51 0.59 29.73 -79.25
CA SER A 51 0.79 29.98 -77.82
C SER A 51 1.41 28.81 -77.03
N HIS A 52 1.40 27.59 -77.58
CA HIS A 52 1.79 26.35 -76.89
C HIS A 52 3.04 25.72 -77.54
N SER A 53 4.12 25.56 -76.76
CA SER A 53 5.39 25.02 -77.29
C SER A 53 5.46 23.50 -77.12
N ARG A 54 5.40 22.75 -78.23
CA ARG A 54 5.54 21.28 -78.25
C ARG A 54 6.84 20.80 -77.59
N THR A 55 7.97 21.45 -77.88
CA THR A 55 9.27 21.06 -77.31
C THR A 55 9.31 21.23 -75.80
N ARG A 56 8.74 22.33 -75.26
CA ARG A 56 8.65 22.55 -73.81
C ARG A 56 7.73 21.54 -73.12
N LEU A 57 6.64 21.14 -73.76
CA LEU A 57 5.74 20.11 -73.22
C LEU A 57 6.45 18.74 -73.10
N TRP A 58 7.23 18.37 -74.12
CA TRP A 58 8.05 17.16 -74.09
C TRP A 58 9.17 17.22 -73.04
N VAL A 59 9.84 18.37 -72.88
CA VAL A 59 10.83 18.57 -71.81
C VAL A 59 10.19 18.48 -70.43
N LYS A 60 9.05 19.15 -70.21
CA LYS A 60 8.33 19.14 -68.92
C LYS A 60 7.89 17.73 -68.53
N ASN A 61 7.26 16.99 -69.45
CA ASN A 61 6.86 15.61 -69.19
C ASN A 61 8.05 14.65 -69.06
N GLY A 62 9.16 14.91 -69.77
CA GLY A 62 10.41 14.16 -69.60
C GLY A 62 11.02 14.33 -68.21
N LEU A 63 11.00 15.55 -67.66
CA LEU A 63 11.40 15.81 -66.27
C LEU A 63 10.46 15.14 -65.26
N LEU A 64 9.14 15.16 -65.49
CA LEU A 64 8.18 14.48 -64.63
C LEU A 64 8.39 12.95 -64.60
N LEU A 65 8.67 12.33 -65.76
CA LEU A 65 9.02 10.90 -65.83
C LEU A 65 10.36 10.60 -65.13
N LEU A 66 11.35 11.49 -65.24
CA LEU A 66 12.63 11.37 -64.52
C LEU A 66 12.45 11.48 -63.00
N CYS A 67 11.58 12.39 -62.53
CA CYS A 67 11.24 12.52 -61.12
C CYS A 67 10.62 11.23 -60.56
N ILE A 68 9.63 10.65 -61.27
CA ILE A 68 9.00 9.37 -60.87
C ILE A 68 10.04 8.23 -60.81
N LEU A 69 10.96 8.18 -61.77
CA LEU A 69 12.05 7.19 -61.77
C LEU A 69 12.97 7.35 -60.55
N LEU A 70 13.32 8.59 -60.19
CA LEU A 70 14.15 8.88 -59.02
C LEU A 70 13.42 8.59 -57.69
N LEU A 71 12.11 8.85 -57.60
CA LEU A 71 11.31 8.45 -56.44
C LEU A 71 11.26 6.93 -56.26
N CYS A 72 11.07 6.18 -57.35
CA CYS A 72 11.10 4.71 -57.30
C CYS A 72 12.50 4.18 -56.96
N PHE A 73 13.56 4.86 -57.40
CA PHE A 73 14.94 4.55 -57.02
C PHE A 73 15.21 4.86 -55.54
N SER A 74 14.59 5.89 -54.96
CA SER A 74 14.60 6.16 -53.52
C SER A 74 13.86 5.07 -52.73
N LEU A 75 12.67 4.66 -53.18
CA LEU A 75 11.89 3.58 -52.55
C LEU A 75 12.59 2.22 -52.63
N ALA A 76 13.43 1.99 -53.64
CA ALA A 76 14.26 0.80 -53.72
C ALA A 76 15.37 0.72 -52.65
N ARG A 77 15.57 1.79 -51.86
CA ARG A 77 16.54 1.89 -50.76
C ARG A 77 17.95 1.42 -51.17
N PRO A 78 18.68 2.23 -51.96
CA PRO A 78 20.05 1.88 -52.35
C PRO A 78 20.95 1.87 -51.11
N GLN A 79 21.75 0.82 -50.96
CA GLN A 79 22.63 0.59 -49.84
C GLN A 79 24.10 0.57 -50.32
N TRP A 80 24.93 1.40 -49.68
CA TRP A 80 26.39 1.36 -49.85
C TRP A 80 27.12 1.89 -48.62
N GLY A 81 28.22 1.23 -48.26
CA GLY A 81 28.81 1.34 -46.92
C GLY A 81 28.11 0.40 -45.92
N ALA A 82 28.74 0.20 -44.77
CA ALA A 82 28.16 -0.50 -43.63
C ALA A 82 28.83 -0.01 -42.36
N ASN A 83 28.08 0.04 -41.26
CA ASN A 83 28.65 0.14 -39.93
C ASN A 83 28.94 -1.29 -39.43
N TRP A 84 29.98 -1.41 -38.62
CA TRP A 84 30.32 -2.64 -37.91
C TRP A 84 30.00 -2.41 -36.46
N GLU A 85 29.00 -3.10 -35.95
CA GLU A 85 28.58 -2.99 -34.56
C GLU A 85 29.08 -4.22 -33.80
N LYS A 86 29.71 -4.01 -32.64
CA LYS A 86 30.18 -5.09 -31.77
C LYS A 86 29.01 -5.58 -30.93
N ALA A 87 28.43 -6.71 -31.30
CA ALA A 87 27.55 -7.46 -30.42
C ALA A 87 28.42 -8.31 -29.48
N GLU A 88 28.53 -7.93 -28.21
CA GLU A 88 29.06 -8.81 -27.16
C GLU A 88 28.04 -9.92 -26.86
N THR A 89 28.07 -10.99 -27.65
CA THR A 89 27.27 -12.20 -27.37
C THR A 89 28.12 -13.19 -26.58
N ARG A 90 27.73 -13.50 -25.33
CA ARG A 90 28.48 -14.44 -24.48
C ARG A 90 28.16 -15.90 -24.79
N GLY A 91 27.17 -16.15 -25.65
CA GLY A 91 26.78 -17.48 -26.08
C GLY A 91 26.04 -18.26 -24.99
N ILE A 92 25.23 -17.56 -24.18
CA ILE A 92 24.44 -18.18 -23.12
C ILE A 92 22.97 -18.29 -23.57
N ASP A 93 22.38 -19.45 -23.34
CA ASP A 93 20.94 -19.69 -23.48
C ASP A 93 20.33 -19.78 -22.07
N VAL A 94 19.50 -18.80 -21.71
CA VAL A 94 18.84 -18.69 -20.41
C VAL A 94 17.36 -19.03 -20.55
N MET A 95 16.97 -20.22 -20.12
CA MET A 95 15.57 -20.61 -19.99
C MET A 95 15.09 -20.28 -18.57
N ILE A 96 14.00 -19.53 -18.45
CA ILE A 96 13.38 -19.20 -17.16
C ILE A 96 12.11 -20.04 -17.01
N ALA A 97 12.09 -20.96 -16.04
CA ALA A 97 10.90 -21.67 -15.61
C ALA A 97 10.27 -20.94 -14.42
N LEU A 98 9.11 -20.34 -14.65
CA LEU A 98 8.33 -19.60 -13.65
C LEU A 98 7.13 -20.43 -13.19
N ASP A 99 7.02 -20.61 -11.87
CA ASP A 99 5.89 -21.25 -11.24
C ASP A 99 4.63 -20.37 -11.31
N THR A 100 3.51 -21.01 -11.67
CA THR A 100 2.18 -20.42 -11.87
C THR A 100 1.11 -21.15 -11.08
N SER A 101 1.51 -22.02 -10.14
CA SER A 101 0.63 -22.67 -9.18
C SER A 101 -0.07 -21.66 -8.26
N ARG A 102 -1.10 -22.11 -7.54
CA ARG A 102 -1.93 -21.23 -6.69
C ARG A 102 -1.20 -20.71 -5.46
N SER A 103 -0.17 -21.41 -4.96
CA SER A 103 0.66 -20.96 -3.83
C SER A 103 1.41 -19.67 -4.14
N MET A 104 1.74 -19.43 -5.42
CA MET A 104 2.36 -18.19 -5.90
C MET A 104 1.44 -16.94 -5.78
N MET A 105 0.19 -17.08 -5.35
CA MET A 105 -0.69 -15.95 -4.97
C MET A 105 -0.54 -15.49 -3.52
N ALA A 106 0.23 -16.19 -2.68
CA ALA A 106 0.50 -15.76 -1.31
C ALA A 106 1.20 -14.39 -1.28
N GLU A 107 0.93 -13.60 -0.24
CA GLU A 107 1.39 -12.20 -0.12
C GLU A 107 2.49 -12.00 0.94
N ASP A 108 3.20 -13.07 1.30
CA ASP A 108 4.38 -13.02 2.18
C ASP A 108 5.53 -12.18 1.59
N ILE A 109 5.61 -12.10 0.26
CA ILE A 109 6.38 -11.08 -0.44
C ILE A 109 5.43 -10.23 -1.31
N LYS A 110 5.30 -8.95 -0.98
CA LYS A 110 4.38 -8.04 -1.68
C LYS A 110 4.81 -7.78 -3.14
N PRO A 111 3.87 -7.61 -4.10
CA PRO A 111 2.41 -7.71 -3.93
C PRO A 111 1.95 -9.15 -3.65
N ASN A 112 2.43 -10.11 -4.44
CA ASN A 112 2.39 -11.54 -4.17
C ASN A 112 3.63 -12.21 -4.79
N ARG A 113 3.88 -13.49 -4.47
CA ARG A 113 5.04 -14.26 -4.96
C ARG A 113 5.19 -14.22 -6.49
N LEU A 114 4.10 -14.38 -7.25
CA LEU A 114 4.12 -14.37 -8.72
C LEU A 114 4.50 -13.01 -9.30
N GLU A 115 3.82 -11.94 -8.89
CA GLU A 115 4.09 -10.58 -9.40
C GLU A 115 5.47 -10.09 -8.97
N ARG A 116 5.92 -10.42 -7.75
CA ARG A 116 7.30 -10.13 -7.33
C ARG A 116 8.33 -10.89 -8.19
N SER A 117 8.04 -12.14 -8.55
CA SER A 117 8.91 -12.94 -9.43
C SER A 117 8.99 -12.33 -10.83
N LYS A 118 7.86 -11.85 -11.40
CA LYS A 118 7.86 -11.13 -12.67
C LYS A 118 8.71 -9.87 -12.63
N LEU A 119 8.58 -9.05 -11.57
CA LEU A 119 9.38 -7.83 -11.40
C LEU A 119 10.88 -8.17 -11.36
N ALA A 120 11.30 -9.15 -10.56
CA ALA A 120 12.70 -9.57 -10.52
C ALA A 120 13.23 -10.07 -11.88
N ILE A 121 12.40 -10.78 -12.67
CA ILE A 121 12.77 -11.19 -14.04
C ILE A 121 12.95 -9.97 -14.95
N LEU A 122 12.12 -8.92 -14.82
CA LEU A 122 12.28 -7.68 -15.60
C LEU A 122 13.60 -6.98 -15.27
N ASP A 123 13.96 -6.90 -13.99
CA ASP A 123 15.21 -6.33 -13.51
C ASP A 123 16.42 -7.14 -14.02
N LEU A 124 16.31 -8.47 -14.03
CA LEU A 124 17.32 -9.37 -14.61
C LEU A 124 17.57 -9.07 -16.09
N LEU A 125 16.51 -8.87 -16.89
CA LEU A 125 16.62 -8.58 -18.33
C LEU A 125 17.40 -7.29 -18.64
N GLU A 126 17.56 -6.38 -17.70
CA GLU A 126 18.37 -5.16 -17.89
C GLU A 126 19.88 -5.45 -17.75
N THR A 127 20.22 -6.55 -17.07
CA THR A 127 21.59 -7.05 -16.90
C THR A 127 22.02 -8.00 -18.02
N VAL A 128 21.07 -8.74 -18.63
CA VAL A 128 21.34 -9.73 -19.68
C VAL A 128 21.63 -9.04 -21.03
N LYS A 129 22.88 -9.11 -21.51
CA LYS A 129 23.32 -8.48 -22.76
C LYS A 129 23.85 -9.50 -23.76
N GLY A 130 23.15 -9.65 -24.89
CA GLY A 130 23.59 -10.50 -26.01
C GLY A 130 23.31 -11.99 -25.86
N ASP A 131 22.58 -12.39 -24.82
CA ASP A 131 22.26 -13.79 -24.51
C ASP A 131 20.78 -14.09 -24.83
N ARG A 132 20.46 -15.34 -25.17
CA ARG A 132 19.09 -15.71 -25.57
C ARG A 132 18.25 -16.03 -24.34
N VAL A 133 17.07 -15.44 -24.24
CA VAL A 133 16.13 -15.67 -23.14
C VAL A 133 14.90 -16.44 -23.61
N GLY A 134 14.45 -17.40 -22.82
CA GLY A 134 13.24 -18.21 -23.05
C GLY A 134 12.42 -18.34 -21.76
N LEU A 135 11.12 -18.60 -21.89
CA LEU A 135 10.17 -18.60 -20.77
C LEU A 135 9.27 -19.83 -20.81
N ILE A 136 9.28 -20.59 -19.73
CA ILE A 136 8.39 -21.72 -19.45
C ILE A 136 7.50 -21.31 -18.28
N ALA A 137 6.19 -21.49 -18.41
CA ALA A 137 5.28 -21.49 -17.28
C ALA A 137 5.11 -22.93 -16.81
N PHE A 138 5.06 -23.17 -15.50
CA PHE A 138 4.72 -24.48 -14.96
C PHE A 138 3.83 -24.40 -13.72
N ALA A 139 3.09 -25.48 -13.49
CA ALA A 139 2.32 -25.80 -12.29
C ALA A 139 2.23 -27.34 -12.26
N GLY A 140 1.04 -27.96 -12.27
CA GLY A 140 0.92 -29.42 -12.40
C GLY A 140 1.29 -30.00 -13.77
N ASN A 141 1.71 -29.15 -14.72
CA ASN A 141 2.40 -29.46 -15.98
C ASN A 141 3.27 -28.24 -16.35
N ALA A 142 4.19 -28.38 -17.29
CA ALA A 142 4.97 -27.27 -17.87
C ALA A 142 4.63 -27.02 -19.35
N PHE A 143 4.74 -25.76 -19.79
CA PHE A 143 4.58 -25.36 -21.20
C PHE A 143 5.50 -24.18 -21.55
N LEU A 144 6.26 -24.30 -22.64
CA LEU A 144 6.98 -23.18 -23.24
C LEU A 144 6.03 -22.04 -23.66
N GLN A 145 6.23 -20.86 -23.08
CA GLN A 145 5.50 -19.62 -23.42
C GLN A 145 6.30 -18.76 -24.41
N CYS A 146 7.62 -18.67 -24.24
CA CYS A 146 8.52 -17.91 -25.10
C CYS A 146 9.72 -18.78 -25.50
N PRO A 147 9.91 -19.13 -26.77
CA PRO A 147 11.15 -19.76 -27.26
C PRO A 147 12.38 -18.87 -27.05
N LEU A 148 13.57 -19.47 -26.98
CA LEU A 148 14.85 -18.77 -26.85
C LEU A 148 14.99 -17.67 -27.93
N THR A 149 15.06 -16.41 -27.50
CA THR A 149 15.06 -15.24 -28.38
C THR A 149 16.02 -14.15 -27.89
N LEU A 150 16.50 -13.33 -28.82
CA LEU A 150 17.18 -12.05 -28.53
C LEU A 150 16.18 -10.87 -28.50
N ASP A 151 14.92 -11.10 -28.83
CA ASP A 151 13.85 -10.10 -28.74
C ASP A 151 13.30 -10.04 -27.30
N TYR A 152 13.97 -9.26 -26.46
CA TYR A 152 13.56 -9.02 -25.08
C TYR A 152 12.19 -8.31 -24.99
N GLN A 153 11.72 -7.62 -26.03
CA GLN A 153 10.40 -6.97 -26.01
C GLN A 153 9.29 -8.01 -26.17
N ALA A 154 9.47 -8.98 -27.08
CA ALA A 154 8.59 -10.14 -27.19
C ALA A 154 8.56 -10.95 -25.89
N PHE A 155 9.72 -11.19 -25.27
CA PHE A 155 9.80 -11.85 -23.96
C PHE A 155 9.03 -11.10 -22.88
N ARG A 156 9.26 -9.78 -22.74
CA ARG A 156 8.57 -8.91 -21.75
C ARG A 156 7.05 -8.98 -21.92
N GLN A 157 6.54 -8.93 -23.15
CA GLN A 157 5.10 -9.06 -23.44
C GLN A 157 4.55 -10.43 -23.02
N THR A 158 5.27 -11.52 -23.28
CA THR A 158 4.87 -12.85 -22.83
C THR A 158 4.84 -12.95 -21.31
N LEU A 159 5.87 -12.46 -20.60
CA LEU A 159 5.96 -12.50 -19.14
C LEU A 159 4.77 -11.78 -18.46
N PHE A 160 4.38 -10.60 -18.95
CA PHE A 160 3.22 -9.88 -18.42
C PHE A 160 1.89 -10.61 -18.63
N SER A 161 1.80 -11.47 -19.65
CA SER A 161 0.57 -12.24 -19.95
C SER A 161 0.37 -13.49 -19.08
N ILE A 162 1.41 -13.94 -18.36
CA ILE A 162 1.34 -15.12 -17.50
C ILE A 162 0.50 -14.83 -16.24
N SER A 163 -0.35 -15.77 -15.85
CA SER A 163 -1.10 -15.75 -14.58
C SER A 163 -1.27 -17.16 -14.04
N THR A 164 -1.84 -17.31 -12.84
CA THR A 164 -2.23 -18.62 -12.30
C THR A 164 -3.39 -19.30 -13.05
N GLU A 165 -3.97 -18.63 -14.05
CA GLU A 165 -4.95 -19.22 -14.98
C GLU A 165 -4.30 -19.77 -16.25
N THR A 166 -3.02 -19.46 -16.53
CA THR A 166 -2.27 -19.96 -17.70
C THR A 166 -2.19 -21.49 -17.70
N ILE A 167 -2.03 -22.10 -16.52
CA ILE A 167 -2.00 -23.56 -16.33
C ILE A 167 -3.06 -23.93 -15.27
N PRO A 168 -4.29 -24.30 -15.68
CA PRO A 168 -5.39 -24.56 -14.75
C PRO A 168 -5.26 -25.88 -13.97
N VAL A 169 -4.20 -26.64 -14.21
CA VAL A 169 -3.88 -27.90 -13.49
C VAL A 169 -3.04 -27.55 -12.26
N GLY A 170 -3.62 -27.71 -11.07
CA GLY A 170 -2.92 -27.50 -9.80
C GLY A 170 -1.88 -28.58 -9.48
N GLY A 171 -1.03 -28.30 -8.50
CA GLY A 171 0.21 -29.03 -8.21
C GLY A 171 1.44 -28.29 -8.77
N THR A 172 2.63 -28.83 -8.53
CA THR A 172 3.92 -28.22 -8.89
C THR A 172 4.89 -29.29 -9.40
N ASP A 173 4.96 -29.50 -10.71
CA ASP A 173 5.81 -30.51 -11.35
C ASP A 173 7.06 -29.88 -12.00
N VAL A 174 8.10 -29.71 -11.18
CA VAL A 174 9.42 -29.26 -11.65
C VAL A 174 10.10 -30.28 -12.58
N ALA A 175 9.77 -31.56 -12.50
CA ALA A 175 10.36 -32.56 -13.40
C ALA A 175 9.93 -32.31 -14.85
N THR A 176 8.66 -31.95 -15.09
CA THR A 176 8.19 -31.53 -16.41
C THR A 176 8.78 -30.20 -16.86
N ALA A 177 9.00 -29.25 -15.96
CA ALA A 177 9.64 -27.97 -16.29
C ALA A 177 11.10 -28.14 -16.76
N ILE A 178 11.84 -29.07 -16.14
CA ILE A 178 13.21 -29.43 -16.56
C ILE A 178 13.19 -30.15 -17.91
N ASP A 179 12.28 -31.11 -18.11
CA ASP A 179 12.15 -31.83 -19.39
C ASP A 179 11.77 -30.90 -20.55
N GLU A 180 10.86 -29.94 -20.32
CA GLU A 180 10.48 -28.93 -21.31
C GLU A 180 11.66 -28.01 -21.64
N ALA A 181 12.46 -27.59 -20.65
CA ALA A 181 13.66 -26.79 -20.89
C ALA A 181 14.70 -27.55 -21.74
N GLU A 182 15.01 -28.80 -21.37
CA GLU A 182 15.92 -29.67 -22.12
C GLU A 182 15.47 -29.91 -23.57
N ALA A 183 14.15 -29.97 -23.82
CA ALA A 183 13.60 -30.15 -25.16
C ALA A 183 13.78 -28.93 -26.09
N TYR A 184 14.00 -27.73 -25.54
CA TYR A 184 14.11 -26.47 -26.28
C TYR A 184 15.50 -25.82 -26.26
N PHE A 185 16.46 -26.34 -25.48
CA PHE A 185 17.87 -25.97 -25.64
C PHE A 185 18.43 -26.53 -26.94
N GLU A 186 19.05 -25.67 -27.76
CA GLU A 186 19.64 -26.09 -29.03
C GLU A 186 21.01 -26.78 -28.83
N GLU A 187 21.43 -27.61 -29.79
CA GLU A 187 22.80 -28.17 -29.86
C GLU A 187 23.79 -27.18 -30.51
N THR A 188 23.68 -25.88 -30.20
CA THR A 188 24.51 -24.81 -30.78
C THR A 188 25.88 -24.64 -30.13
N GLY A 189 26.12 -25.29 -28.99
CA GLY A 189 27.36 -25.13 -28.21
C GLY A 189 27.35 -23.95 -27.24
N ASN A 190 26.20 -23.31 -27.05
CA ASN A 190 25.95 -22.29 -26.03
C ASN A 190 25.93 -22.91 -24.62
N GLU A 191 26.26 -22.14 -23.58
CA GLU A 191 26.04 -22.59 -22.19
C GLU A 191 24.54 -22.58 -21.87
N ARG A 192 24.04 -23.68 -21.29
CA ARG A 192 22.62 -23.90 -21.04
C ARG A 192 22.30 -23.64 -19.57
N ILE A 193 21.49 -22.62 -19.33
CA ILE A 193 21.12 -22.19 -17.98
C ILE A 193 19.60 -22.27 -17.83
N LEU A 194 19.13 -23.09 -16.90
CA LEU A 194 17.73 -23.14 -16.49
C LEU A 194 17.57 -22.42 -15.15
N ILE A 195 16.93 -21.26 -15.14
CA ILE A 195 16.53 -20.57 -13.91
C ILE A 195 15.15 -21.05 -13.50
N LEU A 196 15.05 -21.67 -12.33
CA LEU A 196 13.81 -22.19 -11.76
C LEU A 196 13.32 -21.28 -10.63
N ILE A 197 12.14 -20.68 -10.75
CA ILE A 197 11.57 -19.73 -9.80
C ILE A 197 10.26 -20.28 -9.24
N THR A 198 10.23 -20.65 -7.96
CA THR A 198 9.13 -21.40 -7.31
C THR A 198 9.22 -21.30 -5.78
N ASP A 199 8.13 -21.61 -5.07
CA ASP A 199 8.15 -21.89 -3.62
C ASP A 199 8.56 -23.34 -3.29
N GLY A 200 8.67 -24.21 -4.27
CA GLY A 200 9.14 -25.58 -4.11
C GLY A 200 8.20 -26.49 -3.30
N GLU A 201 6.93 -26.11 -3.17
CA GLU A 201 5.92 -26.95 -2.52
C GLU A 201 5.56 -28.17 -3.41
N ASP A 202 5.28 -29.32 -2.79
CA ASP A 202 4.87 -30.59 -3.45
C ASP A 202 5.86 -31.20 -4.48
N LEU A 203 7.18 -30.96 -4.30
CA LEU A 203 8.21 -31.50 -5.19
C LEU A 203 8.44 -33.02 -5.04
N GLU A 204 8.04 -33.78 -6.05
CA GLU A 204 8.35 -35.20 -6.16
C GLU A 204 9.87 -35.50 -6.27
N ALA A 205 10.26 -36.70 -5.82
CA ALA A 205 11.64 -37.21 -5.98
C ALA A 205 12.11 -37.33 -7.45
N SER A 206 11.17 -37.29 -8.41
CA SER A 206 11.43 -37.24 -9.85
C SER A 206 12.21 -35.98 -10.25
N GLY A 207 11.94 -34.82 -9.64
CA GLY A 207 12.60 -33.54 -9.96
C GLY A 207 14.11 -33.57 -9.68
N ILE A 208 14.55 -34.16 -8.57
CA ILE A 208 15.98 -34.30 -8.23
C ILE A 208 16.69 -35.24 -9.22
N GLN A 209 16.02 -36.28 -9.70
CA GLN A 209 16.59 -37.18 -10.70
C GLN A 209 16.74 -36.46 -12.06
N LYS A 210 15.70 -35.74 -12.51
CA LYS A 210 15.77 -34.92 -13.73
C LYS A 210 16.84 -33.85 -13.67
N ALA A 211 16.98 -33.17 -12.53
CA ALA A 211 18.03 -32.18 -12.32
C ALA A 211 19.45 -32.77 -12.44
N ARG A 212 19.65 -34.00 -11.95
CA ARG A 212 20.92 -34.74 -12.11
C ARG A 212 21.17 -35.15 -13.56
N ASP A 213 20.12 -35.49 -14.31
CA ASP A 213 20.23 -35.89 -15.71
C ASP A 213 20.53 -34.68 -16.61
N ALA A 214 19.84 -33.55 -16.40
CA ALA A 214 20.14 -32.27 -17.05
C ALA A 214 21.57 -31.78 -16.74
N GLY A 215 22.03 -31.91 -15.49
CA GLY A 215 23.42 -31.61 -15.11
C GLY A 215 24.47 -32.48 -15.82
N GLN A 216 24.13 -33.71 -16.20
CA GLN A 216 25.00 -34.57 -17.03
C GLN A 216 24.99 -34.14 -18.51
N ASN A 217 23.92 -33.53 -18.99
CA ASN A 217 23.79 -32.97 -20.34
C ASN A 217 24.46 -31.58 -20.49
N GLY A 218 25.03 -31.03 -19.41
CA GLY A 218 25.68 -29.72 -19.38
C GLY A 218 24.74 -28.55 -19.08
N THR A 219 23.50 -28.82 -18.68
CA THR A 219 22.52 -27.79 -18.29
C THR A 219 22.60 -27.51 -16.80
N ARG A 220 22.87 -26.25 -16.46
CA ARG A 220 23.01 -25.77 -15.08
C ARG A 220 21.66 -25.28 -14.55
N ILE A 221 21.17 -25.84 -13.44
CA ILE A 221 19.88 -25.42 -12.86
C ILE A 221 20.11 -24.47 -11.68
N LEU A 222 19.56 -23.28 -11.82
CA LEU A 222 19.70 -22.13 -10.96
C LEU A 222 18.37 -21.92 -10.21
N ALA A 223 18.32 -22.27 -8.93
CA ALA A 223 17.06 -22.30 -8.18
C ALA A 223 16.86 -21.02 -7.35
N VAL A 224 15.69 -20.40 -7.50
CA VAL A 224 15.30 -19.19 -6.77
C VAL A 224 14.03 -19.48 -5.97
N GLY A 225 14.19 -19.54 -4.64
CA GLY A 225 13.10 -19.83 -3.71
C GLY A 225 12.25 -18.59 -3.44
N VAL A 226 10.93 -18.68 -3.60
CA VAL A 226 10.01 -17.56 -3.41
C VAL A 226 9.10 -17.81 -2.22
N GLY A 227 8.99 -16.84 -1.30
CA GLY A 227 8.14 -16.90 -0.12
C GLY A 227 8.89 -17.15 1.20
N SER A 228 8.11 -17.34 2.27
CA SER A 228 8.59 -17.60 3.62
C SER A 228 8.53 -19.08 3.99
N THR A 229 9.48 -19.53 4.81
CA THR A 229 9.47 -20.87 5.45
C THR A 229 8.48 -20.98 6.61
N SER A 230 7.92 -19.86 7.09
CA SER A 230 6.92 -19.83 8.17
C SER A 230 5.54 -20.34 7.77
N GLY A 231 5.26 -20.41 6.47
CA GLY A 231 3.92 -20.59 5.92
C GLY A 231 3.12 -19.29 5.85
N GLU A 232 2.31 -19.15 4.80
CA GLU A 232 1.39 -18.02 4.55
C GLU A 232 0.05 -18.56 4.00
N LEU A 233 -1.05 -17.81 4.13
CA LEU A 233 -2.34 -18.19 3.55
C LEU A 233 -2.49 -17.65 2.12
N ILE A 234 -3.17 -18.41 1.26
CA ILE A 234 -3.39 -18.04 -0.15
C ILE A 234 -4.71 -17.25 -0.24
N PRO A 235 -4.70 -15.94 -0.56
CA PRO A 235 -5.94 -15.17 -0.70
C PRO A 235 -6.68 -15.49 -2.00
N ILE A 236 -8.01 -15.40 -1.97
CA ILE A 236 -8.88 -15.47 -3.15
C ILE A 236 -9.88 -14.31 -3.14
N SER A 237 -10.05 -13.67 -4.29
CA SER A 237 -11.02 -12.60 -4.48
C SER A 237 -12.40 -13.17 -4.79
N THR A 238 -13.34 -13.06 -3.84
CA THR A 238 -14.74 -13.43 -4.07
C THR A 238 -15.37 -12.45 -5.08
N PRO A 239 -16.32 -12.88 -5.95
CA PRO A 239 -16.99 -11.96 -6.90
C PRO A 239 -17.72 -10.74 -6.29
N GLY A 240 -17.89 -10.69 -4.97
CA GLY A 240 -18.40 -9.54 -4.23
C GLY A 240 -17.34 -8.61 -3.62
N GLY A 241 -16.05 -8.80 -3.93
CA GLY A 241 -14.94 -7.97 -3.42
C GLY A 241 -14.45 -8.31 -2.01
N GLN A 242 -15.04 -9.29 -1.34
CA GLN A 242 -14.61 -9.77 -0.03
C GLN A 242 -13.41 -10.73 -0.16
N GLN A 243 -12.36 -10.50 0.63
CA GLN A 243 -11.24 -11.43 0.77
C GLN A 243 -11.72 -12.70 1.51
N ASP A 244 -11.51 -13.86 0.89
CA ASP A 244 -11.53 -15.18 1.54
C ASP A 244 -10.17 -15.86 1.25
N PHE A 245 -9.94 -17.03 1.82
CA PHE A 245 -8.71 -17.81 1.60
C PHE A 245 -9.00 -19.11 0.86
N LEU A 246 -8.02 -19.61 0.10
CA LEU A 246 -8.12 -20.92 -0.53
C LEU A 246 -8.32 -21.99 0.54
N ARG A 247 -9.34 -22.85 0.38
CA ARG A 247 -9.66 -23.93 1.33
C ARG A 247 -9.46 -25.29 0.70
N ASP A 248 -9.05 -26.26 1.52
CA ASP A 248 -8.95 -27.66 1.14
C ASP A 248 -10.34 -28.34 1.04
N ALA A 249 -10.35 -29.62 0.65
CA ALA A 249 -11.57 -30.41 0.54
C ALA A 249 -12.30 -30.65 1.88
N SER A 250 -11.69 -30.30 3.02
CA SER A 250 -12.29 -30.34 4.36
C SER A 250 -12.83 -28.97 4.83
N GLY A 251 -12.60 -27.90 4.06
CA GLY A 251 -13.04 -26.54 4.35
C GLY A 251 -12.04 -25.71 5.18
N LYS A 252 -10.86 -26.26 5.49
CA LYS A 252 -9.79 -25.57 6.23
C LYS A 252 -8.96 -24.70 5.27
N PRO A 253 -8.54 -23.48 5.66
CA PRO A 253 -7.61 -22.68 4.86
C PRO A 253 -6.30 -23.42 4.56
N VAL A 254 -5.85 -23.34 3.32
CA VAL A 254 -4.56 -23.86 2.85
C VAL A 254 -3.48 -22.85 3.18
N SER A 255 -2.39 -23.34 3.80
CA SER A 255 -1.17 -22.56 4.03
C SER A 255 -0.04 -23.17 3.21
N THR A 256 0.75 -22.31 2.57
CA THR A 256 1.88 -22.66 1.70
C THR A 256 3.19 -22.15 2.27
N ALA A 257 4.23 -22.98 2.28
CA ALA A 257 5.55 -22.66 2.82
C ALA A 257 6.68 -23.03 1.84
N LEU A 258 7.74 -22.23 1.80
CA LEU A 258 8.92 -22.43 0.95
C LEU A 258 9.75 -23.67 1.37
N ASP A 259 9.93 -24.65 0.48
CA ASP A 259 10.89 -25.77 0.69
C ASP A 259 12.28 -25.44 0.10
N GLU A 260 13.06 -24.65 0.86
CA GLU A 260 14.47 -24.42 0.56
C GLU A 260 15.28 -25.73 0.41
N GLY A 261 14.90 -26.77 1.15
CA GLY A 261 15.67 -28.00 1.29
C GLY A 261 15.68 -28.81 -0.01
N THR A 262 14.56 -28.86 -0.74
CA THR A 262 14.50 -29.52 -2.04
C THR A 262 15.06 -28.66 -3.16
N LEU A 263 14.78 -27.35 -3.18
CA LEU A 263 15.34 -26.44 -4.20
C LEU A 263 16.87 -26.39 -4.16
N ARG A 264 17.46 -26.37 -2.96
CA ARG A 264 18.92 -26.44 -2.79
C ARG A 264 19.51 -27.74 -3.34
N ARG A 265 18.86 -28.88 -3.10
CA ARG A 265 19.28 -30.18 -3.68
C ARG A 265 19.22 -30.18 -5.21
N ILE A 266 18.20 -29.57 -5.81
CA ILE A 266 18.03 -29.47 -7.28
C ILE A 266 19.17 -28.65 -7.91
N ALA A 267 19.53 -27.52 -7.32
CA ALA A 267 20.67 -26.72 -7.76
C ALA A 267 22.01 -27.46 -7.56
N GLU A 268 22.23 -28.08 -6.39
CA GLU A 268 23.47 -28.80 -6.08
C GLU A 268 23.75 -29.98 -7.05
N VAL A 269 22.74 -30.76 -7.43
CA VAL A 269 22.95 -31.92 -8.34
C VAL A 269 23.22 -31.53 -9.80
N SER A 270 22.96 -30.27 -10.17
CA SER A 270 23.16 -29.72 -11.53
C SER A 270 24.32 -28.72 -11.60
N ASN A 271 25.14 -28.61 -10.54
CA ASN A 271 26.26 -27.65 -10.43
C ASN A 271 25.83 -26.16 -10.56
N GLY A 272 24.60 -25.86 -10.14
CA GLY A 272 24.08 -24.50 -10.01
C GLY A 272 24.11 -23.97 -8.57
N LEU A 273 23.35 -22.91 -8.33
CA LEU A 273 23.22 -22.25 -7.02
C LEU A 273 21.75 -22.09 -6.64
N TYR A 274 21.47 -22.18 -5.33
CA TYR A 274 20.21 -21.78 -4.73
C TYR A 274 20.34 -20.42 -4.03
N ALA A 275 19.35 -19.54 -4.20
CA ALA A 275 19.14 -18.38 -3.33
C ALA A 275 17.65 -18.12 -3.09
N PRO A 276 17.23 -17.61 -1.93
CA PRO A 276 15.90 -17.03 -1.77
C PRO A 276 15.80 -15.73 -2.60
N LEU A 277 14.63 -15.46 -3.20
CA LEU A 277 14.39 -14.31 -4.08
C LEU A 277 14.68 -12.98 -3.38
N GLY A 278 14.32 -12.87 -2.10
CA GLY A 278 14.42 -11.64 -1.31
C GLY A 278 13.33 -10.61 -1.61
N PRO A 279 13.15 -9.59 -0.75
CA PRO A 279 12.13 -8.57 -0.93
C PRO A 279 12.36 -7.66 -2.14
N THR A 280 13.60 -7.53 -2.63
CA THR A 280 13.94 -6.70 -3.80
C THR A 280 14.37 -7.53 -5.02
N GLY A 281 14.22 -8.85 -4.99
CA GLY A 281 14.59 -9.73 -6.11
C GLY A 281 16.09 -10.03 -6.18
N GLU A 282 16.87 -9.66 -5.16
CA GLU A 282 18.32 -9.74 -5.15
C GLU A 282 18.87 -11.18 -5.32
N GLY A 283 18.07 -12.18 -4.94
CA GLY A 283 18.40 -13.60 -5.11
C GLY A 283 18.55 -14.01 -6.56
N LEU A 284 17.66 -13.54 -7.44
CA LEU A 284 17.68 -13.89 -8.86
C LEU A 284 18.95 -13.36 -9.54
N ARG A 285 19.31 -12.10 -9.25
CA ARG A 285 20.57 -11.49 -9.71
C ARG A 285 21.78 -12.26 -9.21
N ARG A 286 21.84 -12.58 -7.92
CA ARG A 286 22.96 -13.33 -7.30
C ARG A 286 23.20 -14.68 -7.97
N VAL A 287 22.12 -15.38 -8.31
CA VAL A 287 22.20 -16.71 -8.93
C VAL A 287 22.66 -16.62 -10.38
N TYR A 288 22.24 -15.57 -11.12
CA TYR A 288 22.75 -15.29 -12.48
C TYR A 288 24.23 -14.85 -12.50
N GLU A 289 24.64 -13.96 -11.58
CA GLU A 289 26.04 -13.54 -11.41
C GLU A 289 26.95 -14.74 -11.08
N PHE A 290 26.47 -15.71 -10.30
CA PHE A 290 27.19 -16.95 -10.02
C PHE A 290 27.44 -17.79 -11.28
N SER A 291 26.47 -17.90 -12.19
CA SER A 291 26.71 -18.59 -13.47
C SER A 291 27.75 -17.85 -14.30
N LEU A 292 27.64 -16.53 -14.45
CA LEU A 292 28.61 -15.71 -15.20
C LEU A 292 30.05 -15.85 -14.66
N ALA A 293 30.21 -16.05 -13.35
CA ALA A 293 31.51 -16.27 -12.73
C ALA A 293 32.10 -17.69 -12.95
N GLN A 294 31.28 -18.66 -13.37
CA GLN A 294 31.73 -20.02 -13.72
C GLN A 294 31.79 -20.28 -15.23
N SER A 295 31.12 -19.48 -16.05
CA SER A 295 31.28 -19.50 -17.49
C SER A 295 32.72 -19.11 -17.84
N GLU A 296 33.55 -20.07 -18.27
CA GLU A 296 34.80 -19.72 -18.93
C GLU A 296 34.44 -18.87 -20.16
N SER A 297 34.97 -17.65 -20.23
CA SER A 297 34.78 -16.73 -21.35
C SER A 297 35.44 -17.31 -22.60
N THR A 298 34.74 -18.25 -23.23
CA THR A 298 35.08 -18.76 -24.55
C THR A 298 34.90 -17.58 -25.49
N GLU A 299 36.02 -17.02 -25.95
CA GLU A 299 36.08 -15.99 -26.99
C GLU A 299 35.53 -16.56 -28.32
N GLN A 300 34.22 -16.79 -28.39
CA GLN A 300 33.55 -17.04 -29.66
C GLN A 300 33.66 -15.76 -30.48
N GLU A 301 34.10 -15.93 -31.74
CA GLU A 301 34.60 -14.84 -32.58
C GLU A 301 33.67 -13.62 -32.58
N GLU A 302 34.25 -12.42 -32.42
CA GLU A 302 33.56 -11.12 -32.53
C GLU A 302 32.75 -11.09 -33.83
N MET A 303 31.46 -11.45 -33.78
CA MET A 303 30.65 -11.63 -34.98
C MET A 303 30.11 -10.28 -35.44
N LEU A 304 31.03 -9.44 -35.95
CA LEU A 304 30.81 -8.07 -36.40
C LEU A 304 29.56 -7.97 -37.28
N GLN A 305 28.45 -7.48 -36.72
CA GLN A 305 27.21 -7.39 -37.45
C GLN A 305 27.32 -6.25 -38.46
N ARG A 306 27.26 -6.61 -39.75
CA ARG A 306 27.42 -5.65 -40.84
C ARG A 306 26.08 -5.00 -41.19
N ILE A 307 25.78 -3.86 -40.58
CA ILE A 307 24.56 -3.10 -40.85
C ILE A 307 24.76 -2.22 -42.10
N PRO A 308 24.08 -2.47 -43.23
CA PRO A 308 24.27 -1.72 -44.46
C PRO A 308 23.64 -0.32 -44.38
N ILE A 309 24.40 0.72 -44.73
CA ILE A 309 23.91 2.10 -44.64
C ILE A 309 22.97 2.39 -45.82
N GLU A 310 21.71 2.74 -45.52
CA GLU A 310 20.74 3.20 -46.52
C GLU A 310 21.07 4.63 -47.00
N ARG A 311 21.03 4.85 -48.31
CA ARG A 311 21.43 6.10 -48.97
C ARG A 311 20.33 6.69 -49.86
N PHE A 312 19.07 6.47 -49.49
CA PHE A 312 17.89 6.92 -50.23
C PHE A 312 17.73 8.45 -50.31
N GLN A 313 18.43 9.20 -49.45
CA GLN A 313 18.37 10.67 -49.42
C GLN A 313 18.86 11.29 -50.73
N TRP A 314 19.87 10.70 -51.38
CA TRP A 314 20.43 11.17 -52.66
C TRP A 314 19.43 11.13 -53.84
N PRO A 315 18.80 9.99 -54.17
CA PRO A 315 17.78 9.95 -55.23
C PRO A 315 16.53 10.76 -54.86
N LEU A 316 16.16 10.85 -53.57
CA LEU A 316 15.06 11.70 -53.11
C LEU A 316 15.35 13.20 -53.36
N ALA A 317 16.53 13.69 -52.98
CA ALA A 317 16.97 15.05 -53.26
C ALA A 317 17.02 15.32 -54.78
N GLY A 318 17.45 14.34 -55.58
CA GLY A 318 17.39 14.40 -57.04
C GLY A 318 15.96 14.55 -57.58
N ALA A 319 14.99 13.81 -57.04
CA ALA A 319 13.58 13.93 -57.43
C ALA A 319 13.02 15.32 -57.08
N ILE A 320 13.32 15.83 -55.88
CA ILE A 320 12.94 17.18 -55.41
C ILE A 320 13.55 18.27 -56.31
N PHE A 321 14.82 18.14 -56.70
CA PHE A 321 15.46 19.05 -57.65
C PHE A 321 14.72 19.07 -59.01
N VAL A 322 14.41 17.88 -59.55
CA VAL A 322 13.77 17.74 -60.85
C VAL A 322 12.34 18.31 -60.85
N ILE A 323 11.55 18.12 -59.79
CA ILE A 323 10.18 18.67 -59.72
C ILE A 323 10.16 20.21 -59.55
N ILE A 324 11.15 20.78 -58.84
CA ILE A 324 11.35 22.24 -58.78
C ILE A 324 11.70 22.78 -60.18
N LEU A 325 12.62 22.13 -60.90
CA LEU A 325 13.01 22.50 -62.26
C LEU A 325 11.84 22.40 -63.26
N GLU A 326 10.99 21.39 -63.11
CA GLU A 326 9.77 21.18 -63.89
C GLU A 326 8.76 22.33 -63.70
N SER A 327 8.56 22.75 -62.44
CA SER A 327 7.63 23.82 -62.05
C SER A 327 8.05 25.18 -62.61
N LEU A 328 9.35 25.46 -62.67
CA LEU A 328 9.91 26.69 -63.26
C LEU A 328 9.72 26.78 -64.79
N LEU A 329 9.47 25.67 -65.48
CA LEU A 329 9.32 25.62 -66.95
C LEU A 329 7.87 25.86 -67.40
N SER A 330 7.57 27.12 -67.72
CA SER A 330 6.27 27.50 -68.29
C SER A 330 6.07 26.98 -69.73
N THR A 331 4.96 26.28 -69.95
CA THR A 331 4.50 25.75 -71.24
C THR A 331 4.01 26.82 -72.22
N ARG A 332 3.63 28.00 -71.71
CA ARG A 332 3.08 29.12 -72.51
C ARG A 332 4.21 30.03 -73.00
N ARG A 333 4.14 30.43 -74.28
CA ARG A 333 5.13 31.33 -74.90
C ARG A 333 4.91 32.78 -74.39
N ARG A 334 5.51 33.16 -73.26
CA ARG A 334 5.42 34.52 -72.67
C ARG A 334 5.85 35.56 -73.72
N ASN A 335 4.94 36.46 -74.06
CA ASN A 335 5.22 37.56 -75.00
C ASN A 335 6.17 38.57 -74.32
N LYS A 336 7.09 39.18 -75.06
CA LYS A 336 8.08 40.11 -74.49
C LYS A 336 7.41 41.45 -74.13
N GLY A 337 6.99 41.59 -72.86
CA GLY A 337 6.49 42.83 -72.28
C GLY A 337 6.42 42.73 -70.75
N ASN A 338 7.03 43.70 -70.07
CA ASN A 338 7.13 43.91 -68.62
C ASN A 338 7.52 42.71 -67.71
N GLY A 339 8.66 42.90 -67.03
CA GLY A 339 8.62 43.39 -65.65
C GLY A 339 8.00 42.47 -64.59
N GLN A 340 8.87 41.93 -63.73
CA GLN A 340 8.58 41.27 -62.46
C GLN A 340 7.84 39.90 -62.53
N GLY A 341 8.00 39.16 -61.43
CA GLY A 341 7.73 37.72 -61.32
C GLY A 341 8.84 37.03 -60.53
N PRO A 342 8.77 37.00 -59.18
CA PRO A 342 9.75 36.34 -58.34
C PRO A 342 9.60 34.81 -58.46
N GLY A 343 10.68 34.09 -58.71
CA GLY A 343 10.63 32.63 -58.84
C GLY A 343 11.98 31.93 -58.89
N LEU A 344 12.99 32.55 -59.52
CA LEU A 344 14.34 31.98 -59.58
C LEU A 344 15.14 32.16 -58.27
N GLY A 345 14.78 33.11 -57.41
CA GLY A 345 15.48 33.36 -56.14
C GLY A 345 15.22 32.30 -55.06
N LEU A 346 13.96 31.86 -54.88
CA LEU A 346 13.63 30.89 -53.83
C LEU A 346 14.10 29.47 -54.14
N ALA A 347 14.13 29.06 -55.42
CA ALA A 347 14.59 27.73 -55.80
C ALA A 347 16.08 27.51 -55.48
N VAL A 348 16.92 28.53 -55.69
CA VAL A 348 18.36 28.45 -55.38
C VAL A 348 18.62 28.45 -53.87
N LEU A 349 17.79 29.17 -53.09
CA LEU A 349 17.88 29.14 -51.62
C LEU A 349 17.51 27.78 -51.02
N PHE A 350 16.47 27.11 -51.54
CA PHE A 350 16.09 25.76 -51.08
C PHE A 350 17.06 24.64 -51.48
N LEU A 351 17.88 24.86 -52.52
CA LEU A 351 18.93 23.91 -52.92
C LEU A 351 20.26 24.15 -52.21
N GLY A 352 20.54 25.38 -51.78
CA GLY A 352 21.69 25.67 -50.92
C GLY A 352 21.54 25.06 -49.51
N SER A 353 20.32 24.99 -48.98
CA SER A 353 20.03 24.46 -47.64
C SER A 353 19.90 22.93 -47.55
N LEU A 354 20.10 22.18 -48.64
CA LEU A 354 19.92 20.72 -48.71
C LEU A 354 21.17 19.96 -49.21
N VAL A 355 22.29 20.68 -49.43
CA VAL A 355 23.52 20.12 -50.06
C VAL A 355 24.76 20.29 -49.16
N VAL A 356 24.59 20.76 -47.91
CA VAL A 356 25.65 20.78 -46.90
C VAL A 356 25.14 20.15 -45.61
N ALA A 357 25.09 18.82 -45.60
CA ALA A 357 25.65 18.11 -44.44
C ALA A 357 27.13 17.89 -44.79
N PRO A 358 28.09 18.52 -44.09
CA PRO A 358 29.45 18.03 -44.11
C PRO A 358 29.40 16.57 -43.61
N GLY A 359 30.36 15.74 -44.03
CA GLY A 359 30.87 14.79 -43.06
C GLY A 359 31.60 15.66 -42.04
N GLU A 360 30.96 15.94 -40.91
CA GLU A 360 31.63 16.66 -39.82
C GLU A 360 32.82 15.80 -39.42
N SER A 361 34.02 16.35 -39.57
CA SER A 361 35.18 15.79 -38.89
C SER A 361 34.90 15.81 -37.39
N VAL A 362 35.39 14.83 -36.63
CA VAL A 362 35.31 14.80 -35.15
C VAL A 362 35.74 16.14 -34.51
N ALA A 363 36.70 16.84 -35.13
CA ALA A 363 37.13 18.19 -34.76
C ALA A 363 36.11 19.34 -35.02
N GLY A 364 34.89 19.00 -35.45
CA GLY A 364 33.72 19.87 -35.62
C GLY A 364 32.72 19.62 -34.50
N THR A 365 32.18 18.39 -34.40
CA THR A 365 31.28 17.96 -33.31
C THR A 365 31.88 18.24 -31.93
N ALA A 366 33.16 17.93 -31.70
CA ALA A 366 33.84 18.24 -30.42
C ALA A 366 34.00 19.75 -30.15
N LYS A 367 34.01 20.61 -31.18
CA LYS A 367 34.04 22.09 -31.04
C LYS A 367 32.66 22.68 -30.82
N ASP A 368 31.64 22.10 -31.44
CA ASP A 368 30.26 22.49 -31.18
C ASP A 368 29.83 22.03 -29.77
N ALA A 369 30.32 20.88 -29.29
CA ALA A 369 30.24 20.45 -27.90
C ALA A 369 30.94 21.42 -26.94
N GLU A 370 32.17 21.86 -27.26
CA GLU A 370 32.89 22.91 -26.51
C GLU A 370 32.10 24.22 -26.45
N LYS A 371 31.55 24.65 -27.58
CA LYS A 371 30.77 25.89 -27.66
C LYS A 371 29.46 25.78 -26.87
N ALA A 372 28.77 24.64 -26.92
CA ALA A 372 27.60 24.39 -26.10
C ALA A 372 27.93 24.46 -24.60
N TYR A 373 29.08 23.90 -24.17
CA TYR A 373 29.57 24.02 -22.81
C TYR A 373 29.84 25.47 -22.40
N GLN A 374 30.55 26.24 -23.23
CA GLN A 374 30.86 27.65 -22.98
C GLN A 374 29.62 28.55 -22.95
N ASP A 375 28.60 28.23 -23.74
CA ASP A 375 27.30 28.90 -23.74
C ASP A 375 26.39 28.47 -22.55
N GLY A 376 26.85 27.56 -21.68
CA GLY A 376 26.10 27.04 -20.53
C GLY A 376 25.03 26.00 -20.86
N ARG A 377 25.03 25.44 -22.08
CA ARG A 377 24.11 24.39 -22.55
C ARG A 377 24.74 23.01 -22.35
N TYR A 378 24.81 22.58 -21.09
CA TYR A 378 25.58 21.39 -20.70
C TYR A 378 25.00 20.07 -21.23
N GLU A 379 23.68 19.89 -21.26
CA GLU A 379 23.02 18.70 -21.84
C GLU A 379 23.30 18.56 -23.35
N GLU A 380 23.28 19.69 -24.08
CA GLU A 380 23.66 19.74 -25.51
C GLU A 380 25.15 19.43 -25.68
N SER A 381 26.01 19.93 -24.79
CA SER A 381 27.43 19.60 -24.80
C SER A 381 27.69 18.10 -24.54
N LEU A 382 26.99 17.52 -23.58
CA LEU A 382 27.10 16.09 -23.23
C LEU A 382 26.67 15.19 -24.41
N THR A 383 25.55 15.51 -25.06
CA THR A 383 25.09 14.75 -26.23
C THR A 383 26.05 14.88 -27.41
N LEU A 384 26.54 16.09 -27.73
CA LEU A 384 27.54 16.28 -28.78
C LEU A 384 28.90 15.61 -28.47
N TYR A 385 29.28 15.48 -27.19
CA TYR A 385 30.47 14.72 -26.78
C TYR A 385 30.26 13.20 -26.85
N LYS A 386 29.09 12.70 -26.46
CA LYS A 386 28.68 11.29 -26.66
C LYS A 386 28.73 10.93 -28.15
N ASP A 387 28.24 11.81 -29.03
CA ASP A 387 28.32 11.64 -30.49
C ASP A 387 29.76 11.65 -31.00
N ALA A 388 30.63 12.55 -30.50
CA ALA A 388 32.05 12.59 -30.87
C ALA A 388 32.81 11.32 -30.46
N LEU A 389 32.45 10.70 -29.32
CA LEU A 389 33.00 9.41 -28.88
C LEU A 389 32.56 8.22 -29.75
N LEU A 390 31.52 8.33 -30.58
CA LEU A 390 31.19 7.27 -31.55
C LEU A 390 32.22 7.17 -32.68
N ASP A 391 32.89 8.28 -33.02
CA ASP A 391 33.93 8.33 -34.05
C ASP A 391 35.34 8.07 -33.47
N GLU A 392 35.65 8.58 -32.28
CA GLU A 392 36.94 8.42 -31.58
C GLU A 392 36.73 7.91 -30.13
N PRO A 393 36.40 6.62 -29.92
CA PRO A 393 35.95 6.07 -28.64
C PRO A 393 37.02 6.02 -27.55
N ASP A 394 38.29 5.88 -27.94
CA ASP A 394 39.44 5.69 -27.03
C ASP A 394 40.27 6.99 -26.86
N GLU A 395 39.70 8.18 -27.16
CA GLU A 395 40.40 9.47 -27.02
C GLU A 395 40.20 10.05 -25.60
N PRO A 396 41.21 10.01 -24.71
CA PRO A 396 40.99 10.22 -23.27
C PRO A 396 40.53 11.64 -22.92
N LYS A 397 40.84 12.63 -23.78
CA LYS A 397 40.40 14.01 -23.62
C LYS A 397 38.92 14.20 -23.97
N LEU A 398 38.38 13.46 -24.94
CA LEU A 398 36.95 13.45 -25.24
C LEU A 398 36.18 12.75 -24.11
N ILE A 399 36.70 11.62 -23.61
CA ILE A 399 36.12 10.92 -22.44
C ILE A 399 36.09 11.86 -21.22
N TYR A 400 37.19 12.56 -20.93
CA TYR A 400 37.27 13.55 -19.84
C TYR A 400 36.24 14.69 -20.01
N ASN A 401 36.17 15.31 -21.20
CA ASN A 401 35.22 16.41 -21.44
C ASN A 401 33.75 15.94 -21.43
N THR A 402 33.49 14.66 -21.75
CA THR A 402 32.17 14.03 -21.57
C THR A 402 31.80 13.98 -20.10
N GLY A 403 32.71 13.52 -19.23
CA GLY A 403 32.51 13.50 -17.77
C GLY A 403 32.28 14.90 -17.17
N VAL A 404 33.05 15.89 -17.65
CA VAL A 404 32.88 17.31 -17.31
C VAL A 404 31.49 17.83 -17.68
N SER A 405 30.99 17.48 -18.86
CA SER A 405 29.67 17.92 -19.34
C SER A 405 28.53 17.20 -18.62
N ALA A 406 28.69 15.91 -18.32
CA ALA A 406 27.75 15.13 -17.49
C ALA A 406 27.63 15.74 -16.09
N TYR A 407 28.76 16.02 -15.44
CA TYR A 407 28.81 16.65 -14.13
C TYR A 407 28.08 18.00 -14.10
N ARG A 408 28.29 18.87 -15.11
CA ARG A 408 27.59 20.16 -15.19
C ARG A 408 26.11 20.05 -15.56
N SER A 409 25.69 18.93 -16.14
CA SER A 409 24.28 18.60 -16.42
C SER A 409 23.56 17.98 -15.20
N GLY A 410 24.28 17.62 -14.14
CA GLY A 410 23.75 16.91 -12.98
C GLY A 410 23.75 15.37 -13.12
N GLU A 411 24.24 14.84 -14.25
CA GLU A 411 24.40 13.39 -14.48
C GLU A 411 25.68 12.88 -13.78
N TYR A 412 25.70 12.92 -12.45
CA TYR A 412 26.92 12.66 -11.66
C TYR A 412 27.42 11.21 -11.77
N GLU A 413 26.54 10.22 -11.91
CA GLU A 413 26.93 8.81 -12.11
C GLU A 413 27.69 8.60 -13.43
N GLU A 414 27.20 9.20 -14.53
CA GLU A 414 27.95 9.17 -15.79
C GLU A 414 29.25 9.95 -15.67
N ALA A 415 29.26 11.11 -14.98
CA ALA A 415 30.48 11.86 -14.75
C ALA A 415 31.58 11.01 -14.08
N ILE A 416 31.23 10.35 -12.96
CA ILE A 416 32.11 9.39 -12.25
C ILE A 416 32.62 8.33 -13.23
N THR A 417 31.71 7.69 -13.98
CA THR A 417 32.06 6.63 -14.95
C THR A 417 33.04 7.10 -16.01
N ARG A 418 32.83 8.29 -16.59
CA ARG A 418 33.72 8.86 -17.63
C ARG A 418 35.07 9.28 -17.06
N PHE A 419 35.12 9.83 -15.84
CA PHE A 419 36.39 10.12 -15.20
C PHE A 419 37.16 8.84 -14.84
N GLU A 420 36.51 7.80 -14.32
CA GLU A 420 37.12 6.49 -14.09
C GLU A 420 37.64 5.82 -15.37
N GLN A 421 36.95 6.02 -16.51
CA GLN A 421 37.42 5.59 -17.82
C GLN A 421 38.67 6.39 -18.25
N THR A 422 38.65 7.72 -18.08
CA THR A 422 39.80 8.61 -18.32
C THR A 422 41.03 8.20 -17.49
N LEU A 423 40.85 7.73 -16.25
CA LEU A 423 41.96 7.30 -15.40
C LEU A 423 42.78 6.14 -15.99
N LYS A 424 42.17 5.28 -16.83
CA LYS A 424 42.84 4.12 -17.44
C LYS A 424 43.74 4.51 -18.62
N GLU A 425 43.33 5.53 -19.38
CA GLU A 425 43.90 5.85 -20.70
C GLU A 425 44.61 7.21 -20.74
N GLY A 426 44.36 8.08 -19.75
CA GLY A 426 44.91 9.43 -19.68
C GLY A 426 46.39 9.50 -19.25
N SER A 427 47.06 10.59 -19.65
CA SER A 427 48.41 10.92 -19.15
C SER A 427 48.37 11.29 -17.65
N PRO A 428 49.49 11.23 -16.90
CA PRO A 428 49.48 11.50 -15.45
C PRO A 428 48.87 12.84 -15.05
N LYS A 429 49.02 13.89 -15.87
CA LYS A 429 48.37 15.19 -15.65
C LYS A 429 46.85 15.14 -15.84
N LEU A 430 46.39 14.37 -16.82
CA LEU A 430 44.96 14.17 -17.06
C LEU A 430 44.35 13.27 -15.98
N GLN A 431 45.11 12.28 -15.48
CA GLN A 431 44.73 11.44 -14.35
C GLN A 431 44.55 12.26 -13.06
N THR A 432 45.43 13.22 -12.74
CA THR A 432 45.22 14.15 -11.61
C THR A 432 43.87 14.88 -11.71
N LYS A 433 43.57 15.46 -12.88
CA LYS A 433 42.31 16.16 -13.13
C LYS A 433 41.09 15.24 -13.07
N ALA A 434 41.22 14.01 -13.59
CA ALA A 434 40.17 13.02 -13.55
C ALA A 434 39.88 12.57 -12.11
N PHE A 435 40.89 12.22 -11.31
CA PHE A 435 40.72 11.91 -9.88
C PHE A 435 40.05 13.06 -9.12
N TYR A 436 40.51 14.29 -9.30
CA TYR A 436 39.92 15.48 -8.67
C TYR A 436 38.43 15.63 -9.04
N ASN A 437 38.08 15.52 -10.32
CA ASN A 437 36.68 15.65 -10.75
C ASN A 437 35.81 14.42 -10.48
N THR A 438 36.37 13.21 -10.35
CA THR A 438 35.67 12.05 -9.76
C THR A 438 35.26 12.38 -8.32
N GLY A 439 36.20 12.87 -7.50
CA GLY A 439 35.92 13.31 -6.14
C GLY A 439 34.82 14.38 -6.09
N ASN A 440 34.89 15.41 -6.93
CA ASN A 440 33.85 16.45 -7.03
C ASN A 440 32.48 15.85 -7.39
N SER A 441 32.45 14.92 -8.34
CA SER A 441 31.22 14.26 -8.81
C SER A 441 30.61 13.38 -7.71
N ARG A 442 31.43 12.66 -6.94
CA ARG A 442 30.98 11.86 -5.79
C ARG A 442 30.47 12.72 -4.63
N VAL A 443 31.07 13.88 -4.37
CA VAL A 443 30.54 14.84 -3.38
C VAL A 443 29.15 15.32 -3.82
N ALA A 444 29.02 15.77 -5.07
CA ALA A 444 27.76 16.24 -5.63
C ALA A 444 26.66 15.18 -5.62
N TYR A 445 26.99 13.96 -6.04
CA TYR A 445 26.09 12.80 -6.00
C TYR A 445 25.70 12.43 -4.57
N GLY A 446 26.65 12.44 -3.63
CA GLY A 446 26.36 12.17 -2.22
C GLY A 446 25.42 13.20 -1.60
N PHE A 447 25.52 14.49 -1.96
CA PHE A 447 24.53 15.50 -1.55
C PHE A 447 23.16 15.27 -2.16
N ASP A 448 23.09 14.88 -3.44
CA ASP A 448 21.82 14.60 -4.12
C ASP A 448 21.11 13.36 -3.54
N GLN A 449 21.89 12.39 -3.05
CA GLN A 449 21.41 11.15 -2.43
C GLN A 449 21.36 11.21 -0.90
N LEU A 450 21.63 12.35 -0.26
CA LEU A 450 21.75 12.47 1.20
C LEU A 450 20.44 12.14 1.94
N GLU A 451 19.32 12.55 1.36
CA GLU A 451 17.98 12.35 1.91
C GLU A 451 17.42 10.96 1.57
N ASP A 452 17.50 10.56 0.30
CA ASP A 452 16.92 9.31 -0.20
C ASP A 452 17.76 8.07 0.15
N GLN A 453 19.09 8.20 0.16
CA GLN A 453 20.05 7.11 0.38
C GLN A 453 21.26 7.56 1.23
N PRO A 454 21.07 7.96 2.51
CA PRO A 454 22.12 8.51 3.37
C PRO A 454 23.36 7.60 3.52
N ALA A 455 23.18 6.28 3.48
CA ALA A 455 24.30 5.33 3.53
C ALA A 455 25.17 5.39 2.25
N LEU A 456 24.54 5.56 1.08
CA LEU A 456 25.24 5.78 -0.19
C LEU A 456 25.96 7.14 -0.18
N ALA A 457 25.31 8.19 0.32
CA ALA A 457 25.91 9.52 0.46
C ALA A 457 27.21 9.49 1.27
N ARG A 458 27.17 8.89 2.47
CA ARG A 458 28.34 8.66 3.33
C ARG A 458 29.47 7.96 2.57
N ASP A 459 29.16 6.88 1.87
CA ASP A 459 30.16 6.06 1.19
C ASP A 459 30.77 6.79 -0.02
N GLN A 460 29.97 7.53 -0.78
CA GLN A 460 30.45 8.38 -1.88
C GLN A 460 31.36 9.51 -1.38
N TRP A 461 31.05 10.13 -0.23
CA TRP A 461 31.95 11.11 0.40
C TRP A 461 33.26 10.47 0.89
N GLN A 462 33.22 9.24 1.42
CA GLN A 462 34.45 8.50 1.76
C GLN A 462 35.28 8.10 0.54
N PHE A 463 34.65 7.77 -0.58
CA PHE A 463 35.35 7.54 -1.85
C PHE A 463 35.94 8.84 -2.42
N ALA A 464 35.22 9.96 -2.34
CA ALA A 464 35.71 11.26 -2.79
C ALA A 464 36.99 11.69 -2.05
N LEU A 465 37.09 11.46 -0.74
CA LEU A 465 38.33 11.69 0.01
C LEU A 465 39.52 10.90 -0.58
N LYS A 466 39.31 9.62 -0.92
CA LYS A 466 40.35 8.76 -1.54
C LYS A 466 40.72 9.23 -2.95
N ASP A 467 39.75 9.72 -3.71
CA ASP A 467 39.98 10.28 -5.05
C ASP A 467 40.83 11.57 -4.97
N TYR A 468 40.52 12.48 -4.04
CA TYR A 468 41.36 13.66 -3.79
C TYR A 468 42.77 13.32 -3.28
N GLU A 469 42.89 12.34 -2.39
CA GLU A 469 44.19 11.82 -1.92
C GLU A 469 44.99 11.19 -3.05
N SER A 470 44.33 10.53 -4.01
CA SER A 470 44.95 9.96 -5.22
C SER A 470 45.43 11.04 -6.19
N ALA A 471 44.65 12.12 -6.38
CA ALA A 471 45.10 13.29 -7.13
C ALA A 471 46.36 13.93 -6.49
N LEU A 472 46.43 14.00 -5.16
CA LEU A 472 47.61 14.50 -4.43
C LEU A 472 48.82 13.57 -4.49
N ALA A 473 48.61 12.26 -4.66
CA ALA A 473 49.70 11.32 -4.88
C ALA A 473 50.37 11.52 -6.25
N LEU A 474 49.61 11.96 -7.27
CA LEU A 474 50.11 12.29 -8.61
C LEU A 474 50.69 13.71 -8.70
N ASP A 475 50.03 14.69 -8.08
CA ASP A 475 50.54 16.06 -7.94
C ASP A 475 50.43 16.55 -6.48
N PRO A 476 51.50 16.41 -5.67
CA PRO A 476 51.53 16.90 -4.30
C PRO A 476 51.33 18.41 -4.14
N GLY A 477 51.44 19.18 -5.23
CA GLY A 477 51.17 20.62 -5.27
C GLY A 477 49.71 20.99 -5.50
N HIS A 478 48.80 20.04 -5.69
CA HIS A 478 47.41 20.28 -6.08
C HIS A 478 46.57 20.88 -4.94
N SER A 479 46.68 22.19 -4.73
CA SER A 479 46.05 22.89 -3.60
C SER A 479 44.53 22.76 -3.54
N ALA A 480 43.87 22.58 -4.69
CA ALA A 480 42.43 22.36 -4.75
C ALA A 480 42.04 21.06 -4.03
N SER A 481 42.68 19.92 -4.35
CA SER A 481 42.42 18.66 -3.64
C SER A 481 42.64 18.76 -2.11
N GLN A 482 43.64 19.54 -1.67
CA GLN A 482 43.88 19.75 -0.23
C GLN A 482 42.72 20.50 0.43
N GLN A 483 42.19 21.54 -0.23
CA GLN A 483 41.03 22.30 0.26
C GLN A 483 39.77 21.44 0.29
N ASN A 484 39.53 20.63 -0.75
CA ASN A 484 38.39 19.73 -0.82
C ASN A 484 38.40 18.67 0.28
N ILE A 485 39.57 18.10 0.60
CA ILE A 485 39.71 17.12 1.68
C ILE A 485 39.32 17.72 3.03
N GLU A 486 39.80 18.93 3.32
CA GLU A 486 39.50 19.60 4.59
C GLU A 486 38.02 19.97 4.68
N ALA A 487 37.47 20.62 3.65
CA ALA A 487 36.07 21.00 3.58
C ALA A 487 35.12 19.80 3.66
N LEU A 488 35.43 18.70 2.94
CA LEU A 488 34.60 17.49 2.97
C LEU A 488 34.69 16.76 4.32
N ARG A 489 35.83 16.81 5.02
CA ARG A 489 35.94 16.28 6.39
C ARG A 489 35.07 17.08 7.37
N GLU A 490 35.03 18.40 7.23
CA GLU A 490 34.12 19.27 7.98
C GLU A 490 32.64 18.97 7.63
N THR A 491 32.31 18.81 6.35
CA THR A 491 30.97 18.38 5.91
C THR A 491 30.55 17.05 6.52
N ILE A 492 31.42 16.03 6.48
CA ILE A 492 31.14 14.71 7.08
C ILE A 492 30.92 14.85 8.59
N ALA A 493 31.75 15.64 9.29
CA ALA A 493 31.61 15.87 10.72
C ALA A 493 30.28 16.57 11.06
N ASN A 494 29.85 17.55 10.28
CA ASN A 494 28.56 18.24 10.47
C ASN A 494 27.33 17.35 10.21
N HIS A 495 27.49 16.23 9.49
CA HIS A 495 26.47 15.22 9.23
C HIS A 495 26.69 13.93 10.06
N THR A 496 27.53 13.99 11.10
CA THR A 496 27.74 12.91 12.05
C THR A 496 27.27 13.34 13.43
N TYR A 497 26.45 12.51 14.06
CA TYR A 497 25.83 12.78 15.35
C TYR A 497 26.24 11.73 16.39
N SER A 498 26.31 12.16 17.64
CA SER A 498 26.52 11.28 18.78
C SER A 498 25.22 10.57 19.15
N LEU A 499 25.26 9.24 19.14
CA LEU A 499 24.22 8.36 19.66
C LEU A 499 24.71 7.73 20.97
N ASP A 500 24.22 8.26 22.08
CA ASP A 500 24.44 7.73 23.42
C ASP A 500 23.37 6.66 23.73
N VAL A 501 23.78 5.46 24.15
CA VAL A 501 22.86 4.34 24.40
C VAL A 501 23.15 3.76 25.77
N GLN A 502 22.15 3.80 26.65
CA GLN A 502 22.26 3.41 28.05
C GLN A 502 21.27 2.30 28.44
N ALA A 503 21.59 1.56 29.49
CA ALA A 503 20.67 0.64 30.15
C ALA A 503 20.19 1.26 31.47
N GLU A 504 18.89 1.18 31.75
CA GLU A 504 18.30 1.61 33.02
C GLU A 504 17.47 0.46 33.62
N PRO A 505 17.85 -0.08 34.80
CA PRO A 505 19.10 0.17 35.54
C PRO A 505 20.38 -0.26 34.79
N ALA A 506 21.52 0.37 35.12
CA ALA A 506 22.78 0.15 34.42
C ALA A 506 23.40 -1.25 34.63
N ASP A 507 22.97 -1.97 35.68
CA ASP A 507 23.34 -3.36 35.97
C ASP A 507 22.31 -4.38 35.43
N ALA A 508 21.19 -3.94 34.88
CA ALA A 508 20.11 -4.79 34.40
C ALA A 508 20.36 -5.43 33.03
N GLY A 509 21.27 -4.87 32.22
CA GLY A 509 21.56 -5.38 30.90
C GLY A 509 22.74 -4.68 30.21
N SER A 510 23.01 -5.10 28.98
CA SER A 510 23.96 -4.45 28.08
C SER A 510 23.25 -3.95 26.83
N VAL A 511 23.63 -2.77 26.35
CA VAL A 511 23.08 -2.14 25.13
C VAL A 511 24.17 -1.88 24.09
N SER A 512 23.79 -1.89 22.82
CA SER A 512 24.70 -1.57 21.71
C SER A 512 23.94 -1.24 20.42
N PRO A 513 24.55 -0.53 19.45
CA PRO A 513 25.80 0.23 19.54
C PRO A 513 25.55 1.69 19.94
N GLY A 514 26.45 2.26 20.74
CA GLY A 514 26.57 3.72 20.91
C GLY A 514 27.82 4.24 20.20
N GLY A 515 27.86 5.55 19.92
CA GLY A 515 28.98 6.24 19.30
C GLY A 515 28.56 7.22 18.21
N GLU A 516 29.50 7.60 17.35
CA GLU A 516 29.28 8.51 16.23
C GLU A 516 28.57 7.80 15.06
N VAL A 517 27.45 8.36 14.60
CA VAL A 517 26.61 7.78 13.55
C VAL A 517 26.22 8.83 12.51
N PHE A 518 26.18 8.45 11.24
CA PHE A 518 25.94 9.38 10.13
C PHE A 518 24.44 9.65 9.94
N HIS A 519 24.10 10.90 9.59
CA HIS A 519 22.74 11.41 9.38
C HIS A 519 21.81 10.41 8.68
N LYS A 520 20.66 10.10 9.30
CA LYS A 520 19.59 9.20 8.83
C LYS A 520 20.01 7.76 8.46
N VAL A 521 21.26 7.35 8.62
CA VAL A 521 21.67 5.96 8.41
C VAL A 521 21.02 5.09 9.49
N PRO A 522 20.33 3.99 9.13
CA PRO A 522 19.70 3.11 10.12
C PRO A 522 20.75 2.43 11.00
N VAL A 523 20.62 2.63 12.31
CA VAL A 523 21.47 2.02 13.33
C VAL A 523 20.66 0.95 14.08
N PRO A 524 21.03 -0.34 14.00
CA PRO A 524 20.32 -1.41 14.69
C PRO A 524 20.69 -1.39 16.18
N LEU A 525 19.73 -1.05 17.04
CA LEU A 525 19.85 -1.10 18.49
C LEU A 525 19.54 -2.51 19.01
N GLU A 526 20.35 -2.99 19.95
CA GLU A 526 20.17 -4.24 20.67
C GLU A 526 20.31 -4.02 22.18
N ALA A 527 19.28 -4.40 22.92
CA ALA A 527 19.23 -4.49 24.37
C ALA A 527 19.24 -5.96 24.79
N LYS A 528 20.18 -6.33 25.66
CA LYS A 528 20.31 -7.69 26.18
C LYS A 528 20.23 -7.66 27.70
N ALA A 529 19.16 -8.22 28.25
CA ALA A 529 18.97 -8.34 29.69
C ALA A 529 20.00 -9.28 30.32
N ASN A 530 20.38 -8.98 31.57
CA ASN A 530 21.12 -9.88 32.44
C ASN A 530 20.18 -10.90 33.11
N GLU A 531 20.74 -11.88 33.80
CA GLU A 531 19.97 -12.88 34.56
C GLU A 531 19.12 -12.20 35.65
N GLY A 532 17.83 -12.55 35.76
CA GLY A 532 16.88 -11.90 36.67
C GLY A 532 16.30 -10.56 36.18
N TRP A 533 16.49 -10.23 34.90
CA TRP A 533 15.95 -9.01 34.29
C TRP A 533 15.21 -9.32 32.98
N LEU A 534 14.25 -8.47 32.64
CA LEU A 534 13.50 -8.49 31.39
C LEU A 534 13.56 -7.10 30.76
N PHE A 535 13.86 -7.03 29.46
CA PHE A 535 13.72 -5.79 28.68
C PHE A 535 12.24 -5.42 28.56
N THR A 536 11.88 -4.16 28.81
CA THR A 536 10.50 -3.69 28.68
C THR A 536 10.31 -2.83 27.43
N GLU A 537 11.11 -1.78 27.28
CA GLU A 537 11.00 -0.82 26.18
C GLU A 537 12.28 0.01 26.00
N TRP A 538 12.42 0.64 24.85
CA TRP A 538 13.34 1.75 24.63
C TRP A 538 12.63 3.09 24.84
N THR A 539 13.26 4.03 25.53
CA THR A 539 12.81 5.43 25.58
C THR A 539 13.79 6.34 24.85
N GLY A 540 13.27 7.09 23.88
CA GLY A 540 13.99 8.02 23.01
C GLY A 540 13.14 8.35 21.77
N GLU A 541 13.50 9.39 21.03
CA GLU A 541 12.88 9.75 19.76
C GLU A 541 13.52 8.97 18.58
N ASP A 542 12.86 8.97 17.41
CA ASP A 542 13.32 8.35 16.15
C ASP A 542 13.52 6.82 16.15
N ILE A 543 13.01 6.11 17.17
CA ILE A 543 13.04 4.66 17.31
C ILE A 543 11.86 4.03 16.55
N GLU A 544 12.12 3.05 15.67
CA GLU A 544 11.07 2.39 14.87
C GLU A 544 10.04 1.62 15.70
N ASP A 545 10.52 0.86 16.69
CA ASP A 545 9.69 0.06 17.58
C ASP A 545 10.35 0.03 18.96
N SER A 546 9.79 0.78 19.92
CA SER A 546 10.30 0.84 21.28
C SER A 546 10.10 -0.47 22.05
N THR A 547 9.13 -1.30 21.68
CA THR A 547 8.75 -2.51 22.44
C THR A 547 9.65 -3.72 22.17
N LYS A 548 10.51 -3.64 21.14
CA LYS A 548 11.41 -4.74 20.78
C LYS A 548 12.82 -4.50 21.30
N ALA A 549 13.36 -5.50 21.98
CA ALA A 549 14.76 -5.54 22.43
C ALA A 549 15.79 -5.39 21.29
N ARG A 550 15.37 -5.68 20.04
CA ARG A 550 16.11 -5.34 18.81
C ARG A 550 15.24 -4.44 17.95
N THR A 551 15.74 -3.25 17.63
CA THR A 551 15.01 -2.19 16.91
C THR A 551 15.98 -1.35 16.08
N THR A 552 15.49 -0.32 15.38
CA THR A 552 16.33 0.60 14.62
C THR A 552 16.08 2.04 15.05
N ILE A 553 17.13 2.87 15.02
CA ILE A 553 17.02 4.33 15.10
C ILE A 553 17.62 4.98 13.84
N ARG A 554 17.09 6.13 13.41
CA ARG A 554 17.66 6.97 12.32
C ARG A 554 17.92 8.39 12.82
N PRO A 555 19.05 8.65 13.50
CA PRO A 555 19.31 9.96 14.09
C PRO A 555 19.43 11.07 13.04
N THR A 556 18.69 12.15 13.26
CA THR A 556 18.76 13.43 12.52
C THR A 556 19.55 14.49 13.28
N GLU A 557 19.84 14.24 14.55
CA GLU A 557 20.63 15.07 15.47
C GLU A 557 21.27 14.18 16.56
N ASN A 558 21.95 14.77 17.54
CA ASN A 558 22.51 14.03 18.68
C ASN A 558 21.37 13.45 19.54
N ARG A 559 21.35 12.13 19.76
CA ARG A 559 20.30 11.45 20.54
C ARG A 559 20.90 10.67 21.71
N SER A 560 20.14 10.61 22.80
CA SER A 560 20.39 9.68 23.91
C SER A 560 19.18 8.75 24.06
N VAL A 561 19.44 7.44 24.11
CA VAL A 561 18.42 6.40 24.08
C VAL A 561 18.65 5.44 25.24
N ILE A 562 17.58 5.10 25.97
CA ILE A 562 17.66 4.27 27.18
C ILE A 562 16.84 3.00 26.99
N ALA A 563 17.48 1.83 27.12
CA ALA A 563 16.76 0.56 27.28
C ALA A 563 16.31 0.42 28.73
N ARG A 564 15.00 0.32 28.94
CA ARG A 564 14.39 0.03 30.24
C ARG A 564 14.34 -1.46 30.47
N PHE A 565 14.71 -1.84 31.69
CA PHE A 565 14.63 -3.20 32.18
C PHE A 565 13.86 -3.24 33.49
N VAL A 566 13.03 -4.27 33.64
CA VAL A 566 12.35 -4.60 34.88
C VAL A 566 12.95 -5.86 35.48
N LYS A 567 12.97 -5.94 36.79
CA LYS A 567 13.43 -7.12 37.50
C LYS A 567 12.39 -8.24 37.41
N THR A 568 12.84 -9.47 37.31
CA THR A 568 11.97 -10.65 37.30
C THR A 568 12.31 -11.63 38.42
N TRP A 569 11.27 -12.32 38.88
CA TRP A 569 11.30 -13.26 39.99
C TRP A 569 10.62 -14.57 39.59
N GLN A 570 11.10 -15.69 40.12
CA GLN A 570 10.45 -16.99 39.97
C GLN A 570 9.32 -17.13 41.01
N LEU A 571 8.15 -17.57 40.55
CA LEU A 571 7.04 -17.97 41.41
C LEU A 571 6.74 -19.45 41.20
N GLU A 572 6.96 -20.26 42.24
CA GLU A 572 6.50 -21.65 42.30
C GLU A 572 5.08 -21.69 42.88
N VAL A 573 4.08 -21.96 42.03
CA VAL A 573 2.70 -22.23 42.46
C VAL A 573 2.52 -23.74 42.57
N ALA A 574 2.17 -24.22 43.76
CA ALA A 574 2.11 -25.64 44.10
C ALA A 574 0.81 -26.02 44.83
N THR A 575 0.58 -27.32 44.99
CA THR A 575 -0.48 -27.89 45.83
C THR A 575 0.16 -28.87 46.82
N GLU A 576 -0.34 -28.91 48.07
CA GLU A 576 0.17 -29.84 49.09
C GLU A 576 -0.08 -31.31 48.71
N ASP A 577 -1.22 -31.59 48.08
CA ASP A 577 -1.58 -32.91 47.54
C ASP A 577 -2.27 -32.77 46.16
N PRO A 578 -1.58 -33.12 45.06
CA PRO A 578 -2.16 -33.09 43.71
C PRO A 578 -3.38 -34.00 43.49
N SER A 579 -3.72 -34.88 44.42
CA SER A 579 -4.94 -35.70 44.36
C SER A 579 -6.18 -35.02 44.95
N MET A 580 -6.01 -33.87 45.62
CA MET A 580 -7.10 -33.08 46.22
C MET A 580 -7.46 -31.82 45.42
N GLY A 581 -6.58 -31.38 44.53
CA GLY A 581 -6.81 -30.18 43.75
C GLY A 581 -5.57 -29.68 43.01
N SER A 582 -5.81 -28.74 42.10
CA SER A 582 -4.81 -28.08 41.28
C SER A 582 -4.58 -26.64 41.75
N ALA A 583 -3.37 -26.15 41.52
CA ALA A 583 -2.99 -24.76 41.69
C ALA A 583 -2.43 -24.24 40.36
N GLY A 584 -2.47 -22.92 40.16
CA GLY A 584 -2.09 -22.24 38.91
C GLY A 584 -0.65 -22.47 38.45
N GLU A 585 -0.29 -21.84 37.34
CA GLU A 585 1.01 -22.07 36.70
C GLU A 585 2.16 -21.44 37.48
N SER A 586 3.29 -22.15 37.54
CA SER A 586 4.57 -21.62 38.01
C SER A 586 5.31 -20.95 36.86
N GLY A 587 6.01 -19.85 37.12
CA GLY A 587 6.63 -19.07 36.05
C GLY A 587 7.56 -17.96 36.52
N THR A 588 8.07 -17.21 35.54
CA THR A 588 8.90 -16.02 35.74
C THR A 588 8.06 -14.77 35.51
N TYR A 589 7.92 -13.93 36.52
CA TYR A 589 7.05 -12.75 36.50
C TYR A 589 7.82 -11.47 36.83
N ARG A 590 7.24 -10.31 36.53
CA ARG A 590 7.84 -9.00 36.78
C ARG A 590 7.65 -8.58 38.24
N GLU A 591 8.57 -7.77 38.76
CA GLU A 591 8.48 -7.17 40.10
C GLU A 591 7.40 -6.09 40.23
N ASP A 592 7.02 -5.45 39.11
CA ASP A 592 6.08 -4.32 39.06
C ASP A 592 4.63 -4.70 38.73
N GLU A 593 4.33 -5.98 38.53
CA GLU A 593 3.02 -6.48 38.10
C GLU A 593 2.51 -7.57 39.06
N PRO A 594 1.30 -7.43 39.66
CA PRO A 594 0.73 -8.46 40.53
C PRO A 594 0.33 -9.70 39.72
N VAL A 595 0.62 -10.89 40.24
CA VAL A 595 0.36 -12.15 39.56
C VAL A 595 -0.92 -12.79 40.09
N THR A 596 -1.94 -12.94 39.25
CA THR A 596 -3.17 -13.65 39.63
C THR A 596 -2.92 -15.16 39.66
N ILE A 597 -3.12 -15.78 40.83
CA ILE A 597 -3.09 -17.24 41.02
C ILE A 597 -4.50 -17.76 41.31
N LYS A 598 -4.77 -18.99 40.87
CA LYS A 598 -6.05 -19.68 41.07
C LYS A 598 -5.81 -21.12 41.53
N ALA A 599 -6.70 -21.62 42.38
CA ALA A 599 -6.75 -23.00 42.83
C ALA A 599 -8.15 -23.58 42.60
N GLU A 600 -8.21 -24.82 42.11
CA GLU A 600 -9.45 -25.55 41.86
C GLU A 600 -9.36 -26.93 42.52
N GLY A 601 -10.30 -27.22 43.42
CA GLY A 601 -10.39 -28.51 44.11
C GLY A 601 -10.94 -29.60 43.20
N GLU A 602 -10.43 -30.82 43.38
CA GLU A 602 -11.01 -32.02 42.76
C GLU A 602 -12.37 -32.38 43.39
N ASP A 603 -13.11 -33.30 42.78
CA ASP A 603 -14.39 -33.81 43.32
C ASP A 603 -14.25 -34.20 44.81
N TYR A 604 -15.13 -33.65 45.66
CA TYR A 604 -15.13 -33.79 47.14
C TYR A 604 -13.99 -33.12 47.91
N PHE A 605 -13.29 -32.16 47.29
CA PHE A 605 -12.35 -31.27 47.97
C PHE A 605 -12.70 -29.80 47.72
N ALA A 606 -12.53 -28.97 48.75
CA ALA A 606 -12.68 -27.53 48.67
C ALA A 606 -11.32 -26.88 48.95
N PHE A 607 -11.04 -25.79 48.24
CA PHE A 607 -9.92 -24.92 48.57
C PHE A 607 -10.06 -24.39 50.01
N SER A 608 -8.98 -24.48 50.80
CA SER A 608 -8.94 -24.02 52.18
C SER A 608 -8.22 -22.67 52.28
N LYS A 609 -6.96 -22.63 51.86
CA LYS A 609 -6.14 -21.39 51.82
C LYS A 609 -4.88 -21.55 50.97
N TRP A 610 -4.28 -20.43 50.63
CA TRP A 610 -2.89 -20.31 50.19
C TRP A 610 -1.93 -20.26 51.38
N ILE A 611 -0.71 -20.75 51.17
CA ILE A 611 0.43 -20.62 52.09
C ILE A 611 1.56 -19.95 51.32
N PRO A 612 1.85 -18.65 51.59
CA PRO A 612 2.95 -17.94 50.94
C PRO A 612 4.30 -18.16 51.63
N GLU A 613 5.35 -18.30 50.83
CA GLU A 613 6.76 -18.34 51.23
C GLU A 613 7.54 -17.34 50.37
N GLY A 614 7.93 -16.20 50.94
CA GLY A 614 8.77 -15.19 50.26
C GLY A 614 8.02 -14.10 49.47
N CYS A 615 6.69 -14.13 49.43
CA CYS A 615 5.84 -13.13 48.76
C CYS A 615 4.68 -12.67 49.65
N GLU A 616 3.98 -11.62 49.22
CA GLU A 616 2.70 -11.20 49.81
C GLU A 616 1.54 -11.66 48.92
N VAL A 617 0.45 -12.15 49.54
CA VAL A 617 -0.77 -12.63 48.86
C VAL A 617 -1.94 -11.79 49.33
N ALA A 618 -2.70 -11.21 48.40
CA ALA A 618 -3.73 -10.23 48.70
C ALA A 618 -4.89 -10.80 49.55
N ASN A 619 -5.28 -12.05 49.31
CA ASN A 619 -6.26 -12.76 50.12
C ASN A 619 -5.99 -14.27 50.15
N GLU A 620 -5.29 -14.74 51.18
CA GLU A 620 -4.96 -16.16 51.38
C GLU A 620 -6.19 -17.09 51.41
N ALA A 621 -7.38 -16.58 51.75
CA ALA A 621 -8.62 -17.36 51.87
C ALA A 621 -9.49 -17.36 50.61
N ALA A 622 -9.09 -16.65 49.54
CA ALA A 622 -9.79 -16.70 48.26
C ALA A 622 -9.14 -17.72 47.32
N PRO A 623 -9.91 -18.60 46.64
CA PRO A 623 -9.38 -19.56 45.67
C PRO A 623 -8.77 -18.89 44.43
N GLU A 624 -9.07 -17.61 44.20
CA GLU A 624 -8.48 -16.75 43.17
C GLU A 624 -7.99 -15.46 43.84
N THR A 625 -6.71 -15.11 43.68
CA THR A 625 -6.09 -13.99 44.40
C THR A 625 -4.83 -13.48 43.68
N GLU A 626 -4.34 -12.32 44.09
CA GLU A 626 -3.14 -11.68 43.53
C GLU A 626 -1.92 -11.89 44.45
N VAL A 627 -0.74 -12.06 43.84
CA VAL A 627 0.56 -12.23 44.50
C VAL A 627 1.51 -11.13 44.08
N THR A 628 2.16 -10.47 45.05
CA THR A 628 3.20 -9.47 44.79
C THR A 628 4.57 -10.07 45.10
N LEU A 629 5.48 -10.03 44.12
CA LEU A 629 6.81 -10.64 44.19
C LEU A 629 7.89 -9.59 44.47
N THR A 630 8.70 -9.83 45.50
CA THR A 630 9.89 -9.01 45.84
C THR A 630 11.18 -9.82 45.94
N ALA A 631 11.07 -11.13 45.69
CA ALA A 631 12.10 -12.14 45.63
C ALA A 631 11.53 -13.38 44.92
N ASP A 632 12.37 -14.36 44.60
CA ASP A 632 11.90 -15.70 44.23
C ASP A 632 11.04 -16.28 45.38
N ALA A 633 9.85 -16.76 45.06
CA ALA A 633 8.81 -17.10 46.03
C ALA A 633 8.08 -18.39 45.68
N LYS A 634 7.37 -18.94 46.67
CA LYS A 634 6.52 -20.12 46.52
C LYS A 634 5.16 -19.88 47.17
N VAL A 635 4.09 -20.31 46.52
CA VAL A 635 2.74 -20.27 47.09
C VAL A 635 2.10 -21.64 46.94
N THR A 636 1.65 -22.22 48.06
CA THR A 636 1.08 -23.58 48.09
C THR A 636 -0.42 -23.53 48.39
N ALA A 637 -1.25 -24.08 47.51
CA ALA A 637 -2.66 -24.32 47.75
C ALA A 637 -2.85 -25.48 48.74
N THR A 638 -3.83 -25.33 49.64
CA THR A 638 -4.26 -26.39 50.56
C THR A 638 -5.74 -26.67 50.38
N PHE A 639 -6.10 -27.94 50.48
CA PHE A 639 -7.46 -28.45 50.22
C PHE A 639 -7.96 -29.24 51.42
N VAL A 640 -9.27 -29.19 51.65
CA VAL A 640 -9.95 -29.90 52.75
C VAL A 640 -11.13 -30.72 52.20
N PRO A 641 -11.52 -31.83 52.87
CA PRO A 641 -12.70 -32.60 52.48
C PRO A 641 -13.96 -31.73 52.40
N ALA A 642 -14.77 -31.99 51.38
CA ALA A 642 -15.92 -31.17 51.02
C ALA A 642 -17.13 -32.01 50.63
N PHE A 643 -18.32 -31.41 50.79
CA PHE A 643 -19.57 -31.96 50.27
C PHE A 643 -20.07 -31.17 49.07
N LYS A 644 -20.80 -31.85 48.19
CA LYS A 644 -21.41 -31.26 47.01
C LYS A 644 -22.73 -30.56 47.36
N LEU A 645 -22.83 -29.28 47.01
CA LEU A 645 -24.07 -28.52 47.03
C LEU A 645 -24.54 -28.28 45.59
N SER A 646 -25.72 -28.78 45.25
CA SER A 646 -26.38 -28.52 43.97
C SER A 646 -27.59 -27.61 44.19
N VAL A 647 -27.46 -26.33 43.85
CA VAL A 647 -28.56 -25.36 43.85
C VAL A 647 -29.16 -25.29 42.45
N ASN A 648 -30.46 -25.59 42.36
CA ASN A 648 -31.24 -25.64 41.14
C ASN A 648 -32.44 -24.67 41.21
N LEU A 649 -33.07 -24.41 40.07
CA LEU A 649 -34.31 -23.63 39.94
C LEU A 649 -35.43 -24.52 39.42
N ASP A 650 -36.64 -24.38 39.95
CA ASP A 650 -37.85 -24.99 39.37
C ASP A 650 -38.93 -23.92 39.12
N PRO A 651 -39.28 -23.61 37.86
CA PRO A 651 -38.64 -24.10 36.64
C PRO A 651 -37.25 -23.47 36.43
N GLU A 652 -36.36 -24.14 35.68
CA GLU A 652 -34.99 -23.66 35.41
C GLU A 652 -34.93 -22.23 34.86
N ILE A 653 -35.94 -21.84 34.07
CA ILE A 653 -36.10 -20.50 33.51
C ILE A 653 -36.55 -19.44 34.54
N GLY A 654 -36.62 -19.75 35.83
CA GLY A 654 -37.24 -18.90 36.86
C GLY A 654 -36.40 -17.70 37.33
N GLY A 655 -35.08 -17.72 37.15
CA GLY A 655 -34.21 -16.66 37.66
C GLY A 655 -32.73 -17.07 37.71
N LYS A 656 -32.04 -16.65 38.77
CA LYS A 656 -30.73 -17.16 39.19
C LYS A 656 -30.83 -17.74 40.60
N ALA A 657 -30.14 -18.82 40.89
CA ALA A 657 -29.97 -19.34 42.24
C ALA A 657 -28.56 -19.92 42.40
N GLY A 658 -27.99 -19.79 43.61
CA GLY A 658 -26.65 -20.28 43.90
C GLY A 658 -26.18 -19.95 45.31
N PRO A 659 -24.92 -20.27 45.65
CA PRO A 659 -23.92 -20.90 44.80
C PRO A 659 -24.01 -22.44 44.78
N SER A 660 -23.62 -23.06 43.66
CA SER A 660 -23.45 -24.52 43.51
C SER A 660 -21.96 -24.85 43.44
N GLY A 661 -21.53 -25.99 44.00
CA GLY A 661 -20.12 -26.38 44.03
C GLY A 661 -19.77 -27.37 45.15
N PHE A 662 -18.48 -27.52 45.41
CA PHE A 662 -17.96 -28.24 46.58
C PHE A 662 -17.54 -27.23 47.66
N PHE A 663 -17.93 -27.50 48.90
CA PHE A 663 -17.63 -26.64 50.05
C PHE A 663 -17.25 -27.49 51.27
N GLU A 664 -16.38 -26.95 52.13
CA GLU A 664 -15.78 -27.62 53.29
C GLU A 664 -16.80 -28.36 54.19
N GLU A 665 -16.41 -29.52 54.73
CA GLU A 665 -17.20 -30.28 55.68
C GLU A 665 -17.65 -29.42 56.89
N TYR A 666 -18.93 -29.51 57.27
CA TYR A 666 -19.56 -28.70 58.33
C TYR A 666 -19.66 -27.20 58.08
N SER A 667 -19.30 -26.70 56.90
CA SER A 667 -19.52 -25.30 56.53
C SER A 667 -21.01 -24.93 56.43
N VAL A 668 -21.28 -23.62 56.55
CA VAL A 668 -22.62 -23.04 56.38
C VAL A 668 -22.57 -22.10 55.17
N VAL A 669 -23.10 -22.56 54.04
CA VAL A 669 -23.04 -21.84 52.77
C VAL A 669 -24.26 -20.93 52.65
N PRO A 670 -24.12 -19.61 52.43
CA PRO A 670 -25.25 -18.74 52.13
C PRO A 670 -25.78 -19.06 50.73
N ILE A 671 -27.09 -19.22 50.59
CA ILE A 671 -27.76 -19.44 49.30
C ILE A 671 -28.72 -18.29 49.01
N LYS A 672 -28.79 -17.87 47.75
CA LYS A 672 -29.67 -16.79 47.30
C LYS A 672 -30.39 -17.18 46.03
N ALA A 673 -31.67 -16.80 45.94
CA ALA A 673 -32.49 -16.89 44.75
C ALA A 673 -32.94 -15.49 44.31
N GLU A 674 -32.74 -15.17 43.03
CA GLU A 674 -33.13 -13.92 42.39
C GLU A 674 -34.09 -14.25 41.24
N PRO A 675 -35.42 -14.03 41.41
CA PRO A 675 -36.37 -14.27 40.33
C PRO A 675 -36.15 -13.29 39.18
N ARG A 676 -36.32 -13.75 37.94
CA ARG A 676 -36.30 -12.84 36.78
C ARG A 676 -37.64 -12.12 36.59
N PRO A 677 -37.71 -11.05 35.80
CA PRO A 677 -38.99 -10.40 35.46
C PRO A 677 -40.04 -11.39 34.94
N GLY A 678 -41.26 -11.28 35.45
CA GLY A 678 -42.37 -12.21 35.18
C GLY A 678 -42.36 -13.48 36.03
N PHE A 679 -41.46 -13.61 37.01
CA PHE A 679 -41.44 -14.67 38.00
C PHE A 679 -41.41 -14.09 39.42
N GLU A 680 -41.96 -14.85 40.37
CA GLU A 680 -41.94 -14.62 41.79
C GLU A 680 -41.28 -15.81 42.49
N TRP A 681 -40.43 -15.53 43.47
CA TRP A 681 -39.81 -16.55 44.31
C TRP A 681 -40.80 -17.03 45.38
N VAL A 682 -40.91 -18.35 45.55
CA VAL A 682 -41.95 -18.97 46.40
C VAL A 682 -41.36 -19.55 47.68
N GLY A 683 -40.18 -20.17 47.59
CA GLY A 683 -39.61 -20.95 48.68
C GLY A 683 -38.35 -21.71 48.27
N TRP A 684 -37.64 -22.25 49.25
CA TRP A 684 -36.60 -23.25 49.05
C TRP A 684 -37.08 -24.64 49.42
N VAL A 685 -36.72 -25.64 48.60
CA VAL A 685 -36.93 -27.06 48.88
C VAL A 685 -35.60 -27.78 48.95
N GLY A 686 -35.28 -28.36 50.11
CA GLY A 686 -34.04 -29.10 50.34
C GLY A 686 -33.75 -29.33 51.83
N ASP A 687 -32.97 -30.37 52.13
CA ASP A 687 -32.58 -30.70 53.50
C ASP A 687 -31.43 -29.80 54.00
N GLY A 688 -31.48 -29.38 55.27
CA GLY A 688 -30.40 -28.63 55.92
C GLY A 688 -30.42 -27.12 55.67
N ILE A 689 -31.43 -26.61 54.97
CA ILE A 689 -31.68 -25.18 54.76
C ILE A 689 -32.21 -24.55 56.05
N LYS A 690 -31.61 -23.44 56.48
CA LYS A 690 -31.88 -22.77 57.76
C LYS A 690 -33.23 -22.08 57.80
N ASP A 691 -33.57 -21.33 56.76
CA ASP A 691 -34.87 -20.69 56.58
C ASP A 691 -35.37 -20.91 55.14
N PRO A 692 -36.27 -21.88 54.92
CA PRO A 692 -36.83 -22.13 53.59
C PRO A 692 -37.74 -21.01 53.05
N ASN A 693 -38.19 -20.10 53.92
CA ASN A 693 -39.16 -19.04 53.58
C ASN A 693 -38.51 -17.66 53.38
N ALA A 694 -37.18 -17.59 53.30
CA ALA A 694 -36.42 -16.40 52.93
C ALA A 694 -35.68 -16.60 51.59
N PRO A 695 -35.72 -15.63 50.64
CA PRO A 695 -35.01 -15.73 49.35
C PRO A 695 -33.49 -15.72 49.50
N GLU A 696 -32.99 -15.12 50.59
CA GLU A 696 -31.62 -15.28 51.09
C GLU A 696 -31.65 -16.18 52.33
N SER A 697 -30.94 -17.30 52.28
CA SER A 697 -30.91 -18.31 53.33
C SER A 697 -29.50 -18.89 53.49
N SER A 698 -29.34 -19.97 54.26
CA SER A 698 -28.09 -20.70 54.33
C SER A 698 -28.30 -22.19 54.53
N ILE A 699 -27.37 -23.02 54.07
CA ILE A 699 -27.42 -24.48 54.14
C ILE A 699 -26.20 -25.06 54.86
N SER A 700 -26.42 -25.99 55.78
CA SER A 700 -25.35 -26.63 56.57
C SER A 700 -24.90 -27.95 55.95
N LEU A 701 -23.63 -28.02 55.52
CA LEU A 701 -23.12 -29.15 54.75
C LEU A 701 -22.54 -30.25 55.64
N THR A 702 -23.40 -31.23 55.90
CA THR A 702 -23.15 -32.44 56.71
C THR A 702 -23.19 -33.74 55.90
N ALA A 703 -23.50 -33.60 54.62
CA ALA A 703 -23.52 -34.59 53.55
C ALA A 703 -23.73 -33.79 52.24
N ASP A 704 -23.68 -34.45 51.08
CA ASP A 704 -24.13 -33.82 49.82
C ASP A 704 -25.58 -33.34 49.93
N ARG A 705 -25.85 -32.12 49.42
CA ARG A 705 -27.16 -31.48 49.48
C ARG A 705 -27.62 -31.00 48.12
N ILE A 706 -28.94 -31.01 47.96
CA ILE A 706 -29.64 -30.38 46.84
C ILE A 706 -30.59 -29.33 47.45
N ALA A 707 -30.56 -28.12 46.89
CA ALA A 707 -31.49 -27.05 47.20
C ALA A 707 -32.18 -26.60 45.91
N ILE A 708 -33.50 -26.49 45.90
CA ILE A 708 -34.29 -26.07 44.75
C ILE A 708 -34.98 -24.77 45.12
N ALA A 709 -34.73 -23.70 44.38
CA ALA A 709 -35.51 -22.47 44.47
C ALA A 709 -36.79 -22.64 43.64
N GLU A 710 -37.94 -22.70 44.31
CA GLU A 710 -39.24 -22.72 43.64
C GLU A 710 -39.60 -21.31 43.17
N MET A 711 -39.93 -21.21 41.87
CA MET A 711 -40.31 -19.97 41.19
C MET A 711 -41.67 -20.16 40.53
N LYS A 712 -42.58 -19.20 40.70
CA LYS A 712 -43.87 -19.19 39.98
C LYS A 712 -43.90 -18.06 38.97
N ARG A 713 -44.45 -18.34 37.79
CA ARG A 713 -44.68 -17.30 36.78
C ARG A 713 -45.85 -16.42 37.23
N ILE A 714 -45.60 -15.12 37.31
CA ILE A 714 -46.60 -14.10 37.64
C ILE A 714 -47.07 -13.37 36.39
N TRP A 715 -48.25 -12.79 36.48
CA TRP A 715 -48.88 -11.98 35.45
C TRP A 715 -49.46 -10.71 36.07
N ASN A 716 -49.32 -9.57 35.39
CA ASN A 716 -49.91 -8.32 35.84
C ASN A 716 -51.38 -8.24 35.39
N LEU A 717 -52.30 -8.35 36.34
CA LEU A 717 -53.73 -8.16 36.12
C LEU A 717 -54.03 -6.66 36.10
N VAL A 718 -54.33 -6.13 34.91
CA VAL A 718 -54.72 -4.73 34.71
C VAL A 718 -56.25 -4.65 34.72
N ILE A 719 -56.81 -3.82 35.59
CA ILE A 719 -58.25 -3.55 35.70
C ILE A 719 -58.49 -2.06 35.41
N ILE A 720 -59.43 -1.75 34.53
CA ILE A 720 -59.69 -0.40 34.02
C ILE A 720 -61.18 -0.05 34.25
N PRO A 721 -61.51 0.99 35.05
CA PRO A 721 -62.87 1.51 35.11
C PRO A 721 -63.22 2.19 33.78
N THR A 722 -64.45 2.00 33.27
CA THR A 722 -64.90 2.53 31.99
C THR A 722 -66.33 3.08 32.10
N PRO A 723 -66.54 4.41 32.00
CA PRO A 723 -65.52 5.47 31.92
C PRO A 723 -64.65 5.54 33.19
N GLU A 724 -63.49 6.19 33.11
CA GLU A 724 -62.52 6.26 34.22
C GLU A 724 -63.10 6.96 35.47
N GLU A 725 -63.94 7.97 35.26
CA GLU A 725 -64.68 8.68 36.31
C GLU A 725 -65.83 7.86 36.93
N GLY A 726 -66.22 6.74 36.31
CA GLY A 726 -67.43 5.99 36.68
C GLY A 726 -67.33 5.19 37.99
N GLY A 727 -66.12 4.95 38.51
CA GLY A 727 -65.92 4.23 39.77
C GLY A 727 -64.49 3.76 40.00
N THR A 728 -64.23 3.21 41.19
CA THR A 728 -62.93 2.65 41.58
C THR A 728 -62.93 1.12 41.50
N VAL A 729 -61.74 0.54 41.28
CA VAL A 729 -61.54 -0.91 41.17
C VAL A 729 -60.43 -1.40 42.08
N GLU A 730 -60.64 -2.57 42.71
CA GLU A 730 -59.66 -3.25 43.56
C GLU A 730 -59.33 -4.65 43.00
N GLY A 731 -58.13 -5.14 43.32
CA GLY A 731 -57.63 -6.48 42.93
C GLY A 731 -56.65 -6.50 41.74
N ALA A 732 -56.33 -5.35 41.13
CA ALA A 732 -55.29 -5.23 40.12
C ALA A 732 -53.86 -5.46 40.70
N GLY A 733 -52.93 -5.92 39.86
CA GLY A 733 -51.51 -6.12 40.25
C GLY A 733 -50.90 -7.44 39.77
N ASN A 734 -49.68 -7.73 40.21
CA ASN A 734 -48.96 -8.95 39.86
C ASN A 734 -49.46 -10.15 40.68
N HIS A 735 -49.93 -11.20 40.00
CA HIS A 735 -50.46 -12.42 40.62
C HIS A 735 -49.95 -13.70 39.94
N PRO A 736 -49.73 -14.82 40.65
CA PRO A 736 -49.33 -16.08 40.04
C PRO A 736 -50.33 -16.60 39.00
N ILE A 737 -49.85 -17.06 37.85
CA ILE A 737 -50.71 -17.64 36.80
C ILE A 737 -51.44 -18.87 37.34
N GLY A 738 -52.76 -18.92 37.11
CA GLY A 738 -53.66 -19.96 37.61
C GLY A 738 -54.18 -19.73 39.03
N SER A 739 -53.80 -18.63 39.69
CA SER A 739 -54.43 -18.20 40.95
C SER A 739 -55.79 -17.53 40.70
N THR A 740 -56.66 -17.57 41.70
CA THR A 740 -57.95 -16.88 41.70
C THR A 740 -57.86 -15.68 42.62
N VAL A 741 -58.11 -14.49 42.06
CA VAL A 741 -58.04 -13.19 42.74
C VAL A 741 -59.45 -12.66 42.96
N GLU A 742 -59.73 -12.10 44.12
CA GLU A 742 -60.98 -11.37 44.38
C GLU A 742 -60.84 -9.93 43.87
N ILE A 743 -61.82 -9.50 43.08
CA ILE A 743 -61.88 -8.18 42.46
C ILE A 743 -63.20 -7.49 42.83
N SER A 744 -63.18 -6.18 42.95
CA SER A 744 -64.37 -5.38 43.26
C SER A 744 -64.38 -4.04 42.54
N ALA A 745 -65.57 -3.61 42.13
CA ALA A 745 -65.87 -2.34 41.48
C ALA A 745 -66.85 -1.56 42.36
N THR A 746 -66.51 -0.31 42.69
CA THR A 746 -67.36 0.60 43.48
C THR A 746 -67.73 1.80 42.60
N PRO A 747 -69.01 1.98 42.23
CA PRO A 747 -69.43 3.14 41.43
C PRO A 747 -69.13 4.47 42.11
N ALA A 748 -68.85 5.48 41.31
CA ALA A 748 -68.82 6.88 41.72
C ALA A 748 -70.25 7.43 41.89
N GLU A 749 -70.38 8.60 42.51
CA GLU A 749 -71.66 9.28 42.69
C GLU A 749 -72.27 9.65 41.32
N GLY A 750 -73.55 9.33 41.11
CA GLY A 750 -74.23 9.48 39.82
C GLY A 750 -74.02 8.35 38.80
N PHE A 751 -73.24 7.32 39.14
CA PHE A 751 -73.00 6.15 38.29
C PHE A 751 -73.50 4.85 38.93
N LYS A 752 -73.88 3.89 38.08
CA LYS A 752 -74.15 2.49 38.47
C LYS A 752 -73.16 1.54 37.80
N PHE A 753 -72.93 0.39 38.43
CA PHE A 753 -72.13 -0.70 37.85
C PHE A 753 -72.98 -1.53 36.90
N ASP A 754 -72.51 -1.70 35.66
CA ASP A 754 -73.20 -2.46 34.60
C ASP A 754 -72.68 -3.90 34.45
N GLY A 755 -71.43 -4.16 34.88
CA GLY A 755 -70.80 -5.49 34.77
C GLY A 755 -69.30 -5.46 34.49
N TRP A 756 -68.67 -6.62 34.64
CA TRP A 756 -67.27 -6.87 34.26
C TRP A 756 -67.19 -7.34 32.81
N GLU A 757 -66.22 -6.82 32.05
CA GLU A 757 -65.91 -7.26 30.70
C GLU A 757 -64.46 -7.75 30.61
N GLY A 758 -64.28 -9.05 30.36
CA GLY A 758 -62.98 -9.69 30.15
C GLY A 758 -62.96 -11.18 30.53
N PRO A 759 -61.89 -11.91 30.19
CA PRO A 759 -61.83 -13.37 30.39
C PRO A 759 -61.50 -13.76 31.83
N GLY A 760 -61.99 -14.93 32.25
CA GLY A 760 -61.62 -15.56 33.52
C GLY A 760 -62.40 -15.09 34.75
N VAL A 761 -63.31 -14.13 34.61
CA VAL A 761 -64.25 -13.70 35.67
C VAL A 761 -65.32 -14.78 35.90
N GLU A 762 -65.57 -15.13 37.17
CA GLU A 762 -66.54 -16.16 37.58
C GLU A 762 -68.00 -15.68 37.48
N ASP A 763 -68.28 -14.48 38.00
CA ASP A 763 -69.60 -13.82 37.92
C ASP A 763 -69.43 -12.38 37.41
N PRO A 764 -69.74 -12.09 36.13
CA PRO A 764 -69.55 -10.76 35.56
C PRO A 764 -70.60 -9.73 35.99
N GLU A 765 -71.77 -10.14 36.51
CA GLU A 765 -72.84 -9.21 36.88
C GLU A 765 -72.70 -8.71 38.33
N ALA A 766 -71.92 -9.43 39.16
CA ALA A 766 -71.65 -9.05 40.54
C ALA A 766 -70.53 -7.97 40.66
N PRO A 767 -70.77 -6.85 41.36
CA PRO A 767 -69.74 -5.81 41.57
C PRO A 767 -68.55 -6.27 42.43
N SER A 768 -68.66 -7.41 43.13
CA SER A 768 -67.53 -8.11 43.72
C SER A 768 -67.57 -9.57 43.29
N THR A 769 -66.47 -10.07 42.75
CA THR A 769 -66.39 -11.36 42.06
C THR A 769 -64.96 -11.90 42.09
N ARG A 770 -64.73 -13.02 41.42
CA ARG A 770 -63.42 -13.67 41.33
C ARG A 770 -62.95 -13.76 39.88
N VAL A 771 -61.65 -13.58 39.66
CA VAL A 771 -61.01 -13.75 38.36
C VAL A 771 -59.86 -14.75 38.48
N THR A 772 -59.84 -15.75 37.59
CA THR A 772 -58.71 -16.68 37.48
C THR A 772 -57.68 -16.11 36.52
N VAL A 773 -56.45 -15.88 36.99
CA VAL A 773 -55.37 -15.22 36.24
C VAL A 773 -54.82 -16.16 35.15
N GLN A 774 -55.02 -15.81 33.88
CA GLN A 774 -54.61 -16.62 32.72
C GLN A 774 -53.30 -16.11 32.08
N SER A 775 -52.66 -16.93 31.24
CA SER A 775 -51.33 -16.65 30.67
C SER A 775 -51.34 -15.86 29.34
N THR A 776 -52.36 -15.02 29.11
CA THR A 776 -52.62 -14.33 27.84
C THR A 776 -53.09 -12.89 28.07
N GLU A 777 -52.54 -11.93 27.33
CA GLU A 777 -52.80 -10.48 27.46
C GLU A 777 -54.28 -10.11 27.30
N HIS A 778 -54.91 -9.73 28.41
CA HIS A 778 -56.23 -9.12 28.43
C HIS A 778 -56.31 -8.13 29.60
N ASN A 779 -56.79 -6.91 29.33
CA ASN A 779 -57.25 -6.00 30.37
C ASN A 779 -58.65 -6.43 30.80
N LEU A 780 -58.96 -6.23 32.08
CA LEU A 780 -60.32 -6.37 32.60
C LEU A 780 -60.97 -4.99 32.69
N PHE A 781 -62.21 -4.86 32.26
CA PHE A 781 -62.94 -3.60 32.32
C PHE A 781 -64.08 -3.68 33.35
N ALA A 782 -64.16 -2.70 34.25
CA ALA A 782 -65.33 -2.48 35.09
C ALA A 782 -66.21 -1.44 34.41
N ARG A 783 -67.43 -1.82 34.01
CA ARG A 783 -68.31 -0.93 33.25
C ARG A 783 -69.25 -0.17 34.16
N PHE A 784 -69.40 1.12 33.88
CA PHE A 784 -70.32 2.01 34.57
C PHE A 784 -71.14 2.84 33.57
N SER A 785 -72.36 3.19 33.95
CA SER A 785 -73.22 4.13 33.22
C SER A 785 -73.83 5.15 34.18
N GLN A 786 -74.17 6.34 33.67
CA GLN A 786 -74.89 7.34 34.46
C GLN A 786 -76.28 6.82 34.84
N ASP A 787 -76.72 7.14 36.06
CA ASP A 787 -78.04 6.77 36.54
C ASP A 787 -79.05 7.87 36.25
N ASP A 788 -79.62 7.84 35.03
CA ASP A 788 -80.57 8.84 34.51
C ASP A 788 -81.95 8.85 35.22
N SER A 789 -82.05 8.45 36.50
CA SER A 789 -83.31 8.38 37.24
C SER A 789 -83.89 9.73 37.67
N ASP A 790 -83.09 10.80 37.62
CA ASP A 790 -83.39 12.06 38.30
C ASP A 790 -83.82 13.20 37.35
N GLN A 791 -83.80 13.00 36.02
CA GLN A 791 -84.17 14.04 35.04
C GLN A 791 -85.69 14.19 34.78
N ASP A 792 -86.53 13.24 35.23
CA ASP A 792 -87.99 13.27 35.00
C ASP A 792 -88.78 14.10 36.05
N GLN A 793 -88.11 14.77 37.00
CA GLN A 793 -88.78 15.53 38.08
C GLN A 793 -88.67 17.07 37.98
N GLU A 794 -87.63 17.64 37.37
CA GLU A 794 -87.47 19.11 37.33
C GLU A 794 -88.38 19.82 36.30
N ASP A 795 -88.83 19.11 35.26
CA ASP A 795 -89.73 19.63 34.22
C ASP A 795 -91.20 19.83 34.69
N GLN A 796 -91.56 19.39 35.90
CA GLN A 796 -92.88 19.65 36.51
C GLN A 796 -92.89 20.84 37.47
N ASP A 797 -91.82 21.06 38.24
CA ASP A 797 -91.78 22.14 39.25
C ASP A 797 -91.63 23.54 38.61
N GLN A 798 -91.07 23.64 37.39
CA GLN A 798 -90.96 24.92 36.67
C GLN A 798 -92.31 25.46 36.14
N GLN A 799 -93.37 24.66 36.02
CA GLN A 799 -94.70 25.14 35.58
C GLN A 799 -95.58 25.69 36.72
N ASP A 800 -95.28 25.35 37.97
CA ASP A 800 -95.99 25.88 39.14
C ASP A 800 -95.31 27.16 39.68
N GLN A 801 -93.99 27.33 39.53
CA GLN A 801 -93.29 28.56 39.94
C GLN A 801 -93.64 29.80 39.07
N GLU A 802 -93.82 29.67 37.75
CA GLU A 802 -94.24 30.79 36.88
C GLU A 802 -95.66 31.35 37.20
N GLN A 803 -96.44 30.65 38.04
CA GLN A 803 -97.76 31.11 38.52
C GLN A 803 -97.72 31.78 39.91
N GLU A 804 -96.69 31.53 40.72
CA GLU A 804 -96.48 32.24 42.01
C GLU A 804 -95.74 33.57 41.79
N ASP A 805 -94.73 33.63 40.91
CA ASP A 805 -93.98 34.86 40.58
C ASP A 805 -94.86 36.01 40.01
N GLN A 806 -96.03 35.69 39.44
CA GLN A 806 -96.99 36.70 38.96
C GLN A 806 -97.87 37.28 40.08
N GLN A 807 -97.88 36.68 41.28
CA GLN A 807 -98.57 37.23 42.46
C GLN A 807 -97.62 38.09 43.30
N ASP A 808 -96.37 37.66 43.52
CA ASP A 808 -95.42 38.41 44.35
C ASP A 808 -94.95 39.73 43.70
N GLN A 809 -94.88 39.80 42.35
CA GLN A 809 -94.60 41.07 41.64
C GLN A 809 -95.68 42.16 41.80
N GLN A 810 -96.87 41.84 42.33
CA GLN A 810 -97.88 42.83 42.72
C GLN A 810 -97.75 43.29 44.19
N GLN A 811 -96.95 42.61 45.00
CA GLN A 811 -96.78 42.90 46.42
C GLN A 811 -95.50 43.70 46.70
N ASP A 812 -94.38 43.39 46.01
CA ASP A 812 -93.11 44.12 46.14
C ASP A 812 -93.14 45.57 45.62
N GLN A 813 -94.06 45.91 44.70
CA GLN A 813 -94.28 47.31 44.28
C GLN A 813 -94.92 48.17 45.37
N GLN A 814 -95.41 47.57 46.46
CA GLN A 814 -96.14 48.26 47.51
C GLN A 814 -95.27 48.58 48.74
N ASP A 815 -94.26 47.74 49.05
CA ASP A 815 -93.38 47.95 50.21
C ASP A 815 -92.10 48.75 49.88
N GLN A 816 -91.63 48.77 48.62
CA GLN A 816 -90.52 49.64 48.19
C GLN A 816 -90.89 51.13 48.12
N GLN A 817 -92.16 51.49 48.36
CA GLN A 817 -92.60 52.88 48.47
C GLN A 817 -92.37 53.47 49.88
N ASP A 818 -92.15 52.63 50.90
CA ASP A 818 -92.07 53.03 52.32
C ASP A 818 -90.64 52.96 52.92
N GLN A 819 -89.60 52.68 52.13
CA GLN A 819 -88.18 52.66 52.59
C GLN A 819 -87.20 53.51 51.78
N GLN A 820 -87.69 54.41 50.91
CA GLN A 820 -86.87 55.49 50.31
C GLN A 820 -86.77 56.76 51.20
N GLU A 821 -87.20 56.70 52.46
CA GLU A 821 -87.09 57.79 53.45
C GLU A 821 -86.38 57.36 54.75
N GLU A 822 -85.14 56.86 54.69
CA GLU A 822 -84.14 57.12 55.75
C GLU A 822 -82.70 56.94 55.23
N ASP A 823 -82.32 57.91 54.40
CA ASP A 823 -81.00 58.02 53.75
C ASP A 823 -79.90 58.44 54.75
N SER A 824 -78.67 57.97 54.50
CA SER A 824 -77.39 58.52 54.96
C SER A 824 -77.08 58.63 56.48
N GLN A 825 -76.02 57.92 56.92
CA GLN A 825 -74.79 58.54 57.47
C GLN A 825 -73.74 57.54 58.01
N SER A 826 -72.46 57.76 57.62
CA SER A 826 -71.21 57.50 58.39
C SER A 826 -70.85 56.06 58.82
N ASP A 827 -69.61 55.70 59.16
CA ASP A 827 -68.26 56.07 58.67
C ASP A 827 -67.27 55.00 59.20
N GLN A 828 -66.31 54.62 58.36
CA GLN A 828 -64.88 54.29 58.61
C GLN A 828 -64.35 53.51 59.85
N GLN A 829 -63.29 52.70 59.58
CA GLN A 829 -62.28 52.06 60.48
C GLN A 829 -62.78 50.88 61.34
N GLU A 830 -62.05 49.77 61.59
CA GLU A 830 -60.72 49.25 61.18
C GLU A 830 -60.76 47.68 61.34
N GLU A 831 -59.76 46.81 61.13
CA GLU A 831 -58.29 46.88 61.18
C GLU A 831 -57.60 46.08 60.03
N GLN A 832 -56.91 44.93 60.25
CA GLN A 832 -56.07 44.23 59.23
C GLN A 832 -56.04 42.69 59.33
N ASP A 833 -55.92 41.98 58.18
CA ASP A 833 -54.82 41.02 57.82
C ASP A 833 -55.21 40.08 56.65
N ASN A 834 -54.45 40.07 55.53
CA ASN A 834 -54.43 38.97 54.55
C ASN A 834 -53.29 39.10 53.49
N GLU A 835 -52.62 38.00 53.18
CA GLU A 835 -51.73 37.69 52.03
C GLU A 835 -52.15 36.25 51.56
N ASP A 836 -52.13 35.80 50.30
CA ASP A 836 -51.57 36.38 49.07
C ASP A 836 -52.26 35.85 47.78
N GLN A 837 -52.50 36.77 46.84
CA GLN A 837 -52.50 36.66 45.35
C GLN A 837 -53.23 35.54 44.55
N GLN A 838 -54.29 35.96 43.83
CA GLN A 838 -54.67 35.52 42.47
C GLN A 838 -54.02 36.51 41.44
N GLU A 839 -54.08 36.42 40.10
CA GLU A 839 -55.05 35.80 39.18
C GLU A 839 -54.49 35.73 37.72
N ASP A 840 -55.14 34.89 36.88
CA ASP A 840 -55.52 35.16 35.47
C ASP A 840 -54.80 34.54 34.23
N THR A 841 -55.67 34.19 33.26
CA THR A 841 -55.58 33.92 31.80
C THR A 841 -54.53 33.01 31.11
N GLY A 842 -55.04 31.97 30.42
CA GLY A 842 -54.91 31.91 28.95
C GLY A 842 -54.45 30.59 28.25
N GLU A 843 -55.18 30.24 27.18
CA GLU A 843 -54.80 29.40 26.00
C GLU A 843 -54.74 27.83 26.08
N PRO A 844 -55.11 27.12 24.97
CA PRO A 844 -55.05 25.64 24.86
C PRO A 844 -54.22 25.08 23.67
N GLU A 845 -54.06 23.74 23.69
CA GLU A 845 -53.94 22.76 22.57
C GLU A 845 -52.69 22.62 21.64
N ASP A 846 -52.25 21.36 21.55
CA ASP A 846 -51.87 20.54 20.37
C ASP A 846 -50.55 20.68 19.55
N ASN A 847 -49.69 19.66 19.78
CA ASN A 847 -49.28 18.58 18.83
C ASN A 847 -48.12 18.74 17.79
N GLU A 848 -47.40 17.60 17.60
CA GLU A 848 -46.50 17.17 16.49
C GLU A 848 -45.19 17.91 16.12
N GLY A 849 -44.12 17.14 15.76
CA GLY A 849 -43.11 17.60 14.77
C GLY A 849 -41.60 17.31 14.98
N GLU A 850 -41.15 16.08 14.66
CA GLU A 850 -39.90 15.69 13.94
C GLU A 850 -38.45 16.23 14.23
N GLU A 851 -37.49 15.63 13.52
CA GLU A 851 -36.03 15.55 13.73
C GLU A 851 -35.20 16.73 13.18
N GLN A 852 -33.92 16.83 13.59
CA GLN A 852 -32.86 17.39 12.71
C GLN A 852 -31.41 17.03 13.11
N GLU A 853 -30.60 16.64 12.11
CA GLU A 853 -29.13 16.75 12.09
C GLU A 853 -28.71 18.13 11.59
N GLU A 854 -27.46 18.59 11.81
CA GLU A 854 -26.82 19.52 10.86
C GLU A 854 -25.26 19.48 10.87
N GLN A 855 -24.66 19.83 9.73
CA GLN A 855 -23.22 19.90 9.46
C GLN A 855 -22.72 21.37 9.35
N PRO A 856 -21.40 21.64 9.46
CA PRO A 856 -20.86 23.01 9.44
C PRO A 856 -20.41 23.51 8.05
N SER A 857 -20.21 24.83 7.92
CA SER A 857 -19.64 25.50 6.73
C SER A 857 -18.70 26.66 7.07
N GLU A 858 -17.87 27.06 6.10
CA GLU A 858 -16.74 28.03 6.16
C GLU A 858 -17.21 29.50 6.39
N GLN A 859 -16.41 30.54 6.71
CA GLN A 859 -15.23 31.05 5.98
C GLN A 859 -14.59 32.32 6.66
N GLU A 860 -13.25 32.47 6.54
CA GLU A 860 -12.38 33.67 6.50
C GLU A 860 -12.32 34.82 7.58
N SER A 861 -11.18 34.86 8.31
CA SER A 861 -10.09 35.89 8.27
C SER A 861 -10.29 37.36 8.77
N PRO A 862 -9.22 38.10 9.18
CA PRO A 862 -8.09 37.76 10.07
C PRO A 862 -7.84 38.79 11.21
N GLY A 863 -6.99 38.44 12.18
CA GLY A 863 -6.42 39.39 13.14
C GLY A 863 -5.11 38.89 13.78
N GLU A 864 -4.04 39.68 13.70
CA GLU A 864 -2.74 39.40 14.34
C GLU A 864 -2.85 39.45 15.88
N PRO A 865 -1.98 38.72 16.60
CA PRO A 865 -0.98 39.48 17.35
C PRO A 865 0.45 38.90 17.33
N GLN A 866 1.36 39.83 17.62
CA GLN A 866 2.82 39.72 17.77
C GLN A 866 3.30 38.52 18.60
N GLN A 867 4.35 37.83 18.12
CA GLN A 867 5.19 36.92 18.91
C GLN A 867 6.51 37.59 19.32
N GLU A 868 7.00 37.25 20.51
CA GLU A 868 8.27 37.72 21.05
C GLU A 868 9.46 36.93 20.49
N ASP A 869 10.54 37.66 20.21
CA ASP A 869 11.82 37.16 19.68
C ASP A 869 12.55 36.32 20.74
N SER A 870 12.56 35.00 20.56
CA SER A 870 13.40 34.06 21.28
C SER A 870 14.19 33.21 20.27
N GLY A 871 15.41 33.66 19.99
CA GLY A 871 16.27 33.05 18.98
C GLY A 871 16.86 31.73 19.42
N GLU A 872 16.28 30.63 18.94
CA GLU A 872 16.96 29.34 18.76
C GLU A 872 17.21 29.11 17.25
N PRO A 873 18.38 28.57 16.85
CA PRO A 873 18.70 28.40 15.45
C PRO A 873 17.94 27.20 14.87
N VAL A 874 16.94 27.48 14.03
CA VAL A 874 16.28 26.46 13.20
C VAL A 874 17.34 25.79 12.30
N PRO A 875 17.53 24.46 12.35
CA PRO A 875 18.43 23.76 11.44
C PRO A 875 17.98 23.95 9.99
N MET A 876 18.90 24.44 9.16
CA MET A 876 18.60 25.01 7.84
C MET A 876 18.09 23.99 6.83
N GLU A 877 17.22 24.44 5.92
CA GLU A 877 17.11 23.82 4.58
C GLU A 877 18.45 23.99 3.84
N MET A 878 19.38 23.05 4.03
CA MET A 878 20.67 22.98 3.35
C MET A 878 20.93 21.58 2.82
N SER A 879 20.90 21.43 1.49
CA SER A 879 21.25 20.16 0.83
C SER A 879 21.79 20.35 -0.58
N ARG A 880 21.17 21.21 -1.41
CA ARG A 880 21.63 21.51 -2.79
C ARG A 880 22.41 22.82 -2.94
N GLU A 881 22.19 23.80 -2.07
CA GLU A 881 22.85 25.10 -2.18
C GLU A 881 24.26 25.11 -1.59
N GLU A 882 24.50 24.42 -0.47
CA GLU A 882 25.86 24.17 0.04
C GLU A 882 26.70 23.32 -0.92
N ALA A 883 26.11 22.25 -1.48
CA ALA A 883 26.75 21.47 -2.54
C ALA A 883 27.17 22.40 -3.68
N ARG A 884 26.26 23.24 -4.20
CA ARG A 884 26.61 24.25 -5.21
C ARG A 884 27.65 25.28 -4.75
N GLN A 885 27.66 25.71 -3.49
CA GLN A 885 28.63 26.69 -2.99
C GLN A 885 30.02 26.09 -2.83
N LEU A 886 30.14 24.89 -2.26
CA LEU A 886 31.36 24.08 -2.28
C LEU A 886 31.83 23.93 -3.73
N LEU A 887 31.03 23.32 -4.60
CA LEU A 887 31.37 22.98 -5.98
C LEU A 887 31.59 24.19 -6.91
N ASN A 888 31.16 25.40 -6.54
CA ASN A 888 31.48 26.66 -7.24
C ASN A 888 32.71 27.37 -6.67
N ALA A 889 33.10 27.11 -5.42
CA ALA A 889 34.40 27.54 -4.88
C ALA A 889 35.56 26.70 -5.44
N LEU A 890 35.27 25.53 -6.00
CA LEU A 890 36.24 24.62 -6.62
C LEU A 890 36.75 25.15 -7.97
N SER A 891 38.06 25.00 -8.19
CA SER A 891 38.84 25.88 -9.05
C SER A 891 38.35 26.00 -10.50
N GLU A 892 38.37 27.22 -11.02
CA GLU A 892 37.89 27.54 -12.37
C GLU A 892 38.70 26.88 -13.50
N ASP A 893 39.98 26.55 -13.24
CA ASP A 893 41.00 26.11 -14.20
C ASP A 893 40.87 24.63 -14.64
N GLU A 894 40.12 23.82 -13.90
CA GLU A 894 39.98 22.37 -14.14
C GLU A 894 38.74 22.02 -14.99
N ARG A 895 37.86 23.02 -15.21
CA ARG A 895 36.47 22.82 -15.64
C ARG A 895 36.27 22.37 -17.09
N PHE A 896 37.30 22.35 -17.95
CA PHE A 896 37.17 22.01 -19.38
C PHE A 896 38.54 21.90 -20.08
N LEU A 897 38.70 21.01 -21.09
CA LEU A 897 39.87 21.02 -21.98
C LEU A 897 39.51 21.58 -23.37
N PRO A 898 40.07 22.73 -23.81
CA PRO A 898 39.69 23.37 -25.07
C PRO A 898 40.19 22.59 -26.30
N ALA A 899 39.45 22.61 -27.41
CA ALA A 899 39.75 21.80 -28.60
C ALA A 899 41.06 22.18 -29.32
N SER A 900 41.69 23.30 -28.95
CA SER A 900 43.06 23.62 -29.35
C SER A 900 44.11 22.65 -28.75
N GLU A 901 43.86 22.07 -27.59
CA GLU A 901 44.76 21.12 -26.91
C GLU A 901 44.51 19.65 -27.30
N LEU A 902 43.34 19.34 -27.90
CA LEU A 902 43.07 18.06 -28.55
C LEU A 902 44.01 17.79 -29.75
N SER A 903 44.51 18.84 -30.40
CA SER A 903 45.22 18.72 -31.69
C SER A 903 46.75 18.83 -31.62
N GLN A 904 47.34 19.23 -30.49
CA GLN A 904 48.77 19.62 -30.43
C GLN A 904 49.75 18.55 -29.96
N GLU A 905 49.32 17.42 -29.38
CA GLU A 905 50.25 16.41 -28.83
C GLU A 905 50.69 15.33 -29.84
N LYS A 906 50.14 15.29 -31.06
CA LYS A 906 50.49 14.29 -32.09
C LYS A 906 51.89 14.44 -32.72
N GLU A 907 52.73 15.38 -32.26
CA GLU A 907 54.05 15.69 -32.86
C GLU A 907 55.27 15.60 -31.93
N SER A 908 55.14 15.24 -30.64
CA SER A 908 56.30 15.25 -29.71
C SER A 908 56.84 13.89 -29.26
N ASP A 909 56.06 12.81 -29.27
CA ASP A 909 56.54 11.50 -28.75
C ASP A 909 57.06 10.55 -29.84
N GLN A 910 58.25 10.89 -30.36
CA GLN A 910 59.17 9.90 -30.92
C GLN A 910 60.44 9.83 -30.05
N SER A 911 60.29 9.34 -28.83
CA SER A 911 61.42 8.88 -28.02
C SER A 911 61.34 7.36 -27.82
N GLN A 912 62.43 6.65 -28.18
CA GLN A 912 62.44 5.18 -28.14
C GLN A 912 62.36 4.66 -26.70
N PRO A 913 61.63 3.55 -26.44
CA PRO A 913 61.72 2.87 -25.14
C PRO A 913 63.07 2.16 -25.04
N SER A 914 64.04 2.78 -24.35
CA SER A 914 65.20 2.07 -23.82
C SER A 914 64.73 1.23 -22.63
N GLY A 915 64.52 -0.07 -22.85
CA GLY A 915 63.88 -0.92 -21.86
C GLY A 915 64.67 -1.10 -20.56
N ARG A 916 63.93 -1.39 -19.48
CA ARG A 916 64.38 -2.26 -18.38
C ARG A 916 63.19 -2.80 -17.60
N ASP A 917 63.10 -4.12 -17.59
CA ASP A 917 62.58 -5.03 -16.56
C ASP A 917 61.57 -4.46 -15.55
N TRP A 918 60.32 -4.92 -15.67
CA TRP A 918 59.67 -5.78 -14.68
C TRP A 918 58.95 -6.92 -15.41
#